data_AF-A0A9C5Z802-F1
#
_entry.id   AF-A0A9C5Z802-F1
#
_cell.length_a   1.000
_cell.length_b   1.000
_cell.length_c   1.000
_cell.angle_alpha   90.00
_cell.angle_beta   90.00
_cell.angle_gamma   90.00
#
_symmetry.space_group_name_H-M   'P 1'
#
loop_
_entity.id
_entity.type
_entity.pdbx_description
1 polymer ?
#
loop_
_entity_poly.entity_id
_entity_poly.type
_entity_poly.pdbx_seq_one_letter_code
_entity_poly.pdbx_strand_id
1 'polypeptide(L)'
;MSANIYPVITLPVGQIRGIQRQTIYNDEYFSFEGIPYAQPPVGELRFKAPLPAKPWSGIRDCVDFQVKPMQKDPKTGLAVGSEDCLYLNVYTKQLHSSESLPVMFYIYGGGFYKGEGTRYLYSPDYLMRANVVVVTFNYRLDSLGFLSLKDRELQVPGNAGLKDQVLALKWVKQYIKYFNGNNENITVFGSSAGAASTHHLMLTPQTENLFHKAICMSGSALNVWACKPAKDYAYRLANCYGYQYENNDRLVLEFLKTLDAEKLILHNLFNEDNFGQELAFAPTIEPYRSDDCIIDKKPEAMLPTAWSNQIPLIVGSVADEGLLIYRSLRDHLERLKISHEEPESVIPQIIKSKENSELYKKLIEIHFGHEGPKENMLQEFIKFYGCFIINYGIQRFITSRLTYSKAPTYRYRFAFDSPTFNHYRTLFCGNDLKKGVPHAGELSYLWFSSASWKLDSSTLEFQMIKTIVDIFTSFSQTSDPNCFALQPTKWKPLNSSDNYMALLIDQVIKFTEIPEKDILSIWEKLFQKKKKNKISFNKVLIAQASTVELSISKMSRHLTASFSHFENLRVVQFNAYSLVKHLKSAIKHFHLTNSKKRTSLVMQSGTTDEILEISQGSIKGRKCASLYDQIYYSFEGIPYAEPPVGSLRFKSPVPAGGWSNVRNCTEFKVKPMQKNNMGIIEGSEDCLYLNVYSKDIKSLEKLPVMVWIYGGGFSTGSCIKDKFGPDYLMHEDVVVVTFNYRVSVLGFLSLCDPALKVPGNAGLKDQVLALEWVRKNIVHFGGDPNNITLFGESAGAASIHYLLSTERTRHMFHKAICMSGCMLNNWAFSYDAPVLSCLVACSKGYKGPKDNEKLVLEFLQHLPANELIDVDAINDEVRARGYLYAFMPSFETYEAEDSIITQPLWLSMKTAWGNEIPVVIGGTSFEGLLMYPRLKKRPEIMSRLAQQPEKLLPADISLFGRRKQVKCLSETLKETHFGDKELNEKNILLFLDYFSYRLFWHPLHRVIAARLKYASASTYQYCFDFDSPTFNHHRNMFCGNDITEGVAHADDLSYLFYSYYSRPLNNDSKEYLTILRLIKIWTTFAKNSNPNCVYVNDWEEVKTAGIYKWLNIGSDVIFGDMPTGVMNKFQVWNNLYGENLIE
;
A
#
# COMPACT_ATOMS: atom_id res chain seq x y z
N MET A 1 5.86 -10.20 33.30
CA MET A 1 6.21 -10.66 31.94
C MET A 1 6.33 -12.17 32.02
N SER A 2 5.39 -12.93 31.48
CA SER A 2 5.61 -14.36 31.24
C SER A 2 6.67 -14.47 30.13
N ALA A 3 7.64 -15.36 30.29
CA ALA A 3 8.62 -15.63 29.23
C ALA A 3 7.87 -16.07 27.96
N ASN A 4 8.25 -15.54 26.79
CA ASN A 4 7.72 -16.02 25.51
C ASN A 4 8.02 -17.51 25.39
N ILE A 5 6.99 -18.34 25.23
CA ILE A 5 7.14 -19.79 25.07
C ILE A 5 7.44 -20.09 23.60
N TYR A 6 8.59 -20.71 23.33
CA TYR A 6 9.02 -21.12 21.99
C TYR A 6 8.99 -22.65 21.87
N PRO A 7 7.82 -23.26 21.58
CA PRO A 7 7.71 -24.71 21.49
C PRO A 7 8.54 -25.25 20.32
N VAL A 8 9.19 -26.40 20.54
CA VAL A 8 9.89 -27.15 19.49
C VAL A 8 9.12 -28.44 19.21
N ILE A 9 8.79 -28.68 17.94
CA ILE A 9 8.15 -29.91 17.47
C ILE A 9 9.13 -30.67 16.58
N THR A 10 9.22 -31.99 16.78
CA THR A 10 10.01 -32.88 15.93
C THR A 10 9.10 -33.56 14.92
N LEU A 11 9.24 -33.21 13.64
CA LEU A 11 8.60 -33.90 12.53
C LEU A 11 9.58 -34.92 11.92
N PRO A 12 9.10 -35.96 11.21
CA PRO A 12 9.97 -36.89 10.48
C PRO A 12 10.91 -36.23 9.46
N VAL A 13 10.58 -35.02 8.99
CA VAL A 13 11.37 -34.24 8.02
C VAL A 13 12.32 -33.23 8.67
N GLY A 14 12.27 -33.06 10.00
CA GLY A 14 13.12 -32.12 10.73
C GLY A 14 12.42 -31.47 11.91
N GLN A 15 13.18 -30.74 12.73
CA GLN A 15 12.65 -30.00 13.88
C GLN A 15 12.23 -28.59 13.49
N ILE A 16 11.17 -28.09 14.11
CA ILE A 16 10.67 -26.72 13.93
C ILE A 16 10.45 -26.04 15.29
N ARG A 17 10.69 -24.73 15.35
CA ARG A 17 10.41 -23.89 16.51
C ARG A 17 9.31 -22.90 16.19
N GLY A 18 8.21 -22.95 16.94
CA GLY A 18 7.12 -21.99 16.87
C GLY A 18 7.18 -20.98 18.00
N ILE A 19 6.09 -20.24 18.18
CA ILE A 19 5.93 -19.26 19.26
C ILE A 19 4.50 -19.29 19.80
N GLN A 20 4.34 -19.17 21.12
CA GLN A 20 3.05 -18.90 21.73
C GLN A 20 2.69 -17.41 21.55
N ARG A 21 1.50 -17.16 21.02
CA ARG A 21 0.95 -15.83 20.73
C ARG A 21 -0.35 -15.64 21.50
N GLN A 22 -0.79 -14.39 21.53
CA GLN A 22 -2.06 -14.00 22.08
C GLN A 22 -2.90 -13.32 20.98
N THR A 23 -4.19 -13.64 20.91
CA THR A 23 -5.13 -12.98 19.99
C THR A 23 -5.44 -11.55 20.44
N ILE A 24 -6.05 -10.74 19.58
CA ILE A 24 -6.56 -9.42 19.97
C ILE A 24 -7.58 -9.47 21.13
N TYR A 25 -8.18 -10.62 21.40
CA TYR A 25 -9.15 -10.86 22.48
C TYR A 25 -8.55 -11.62 23.67
N ASN A 26 -7.23 -11.69 23.76
CA ASN A 26 -6.47 -12.28 24.85
C ASN A 26 -6.47 -13.82 24.92
N ASP A 27 -6.97 -14.54 23.90
CA ASP A 27 -6.83 -16.00 23.81
C ASP A 27 -5.37 -16.36 23.49
N GLU A 28 -4.82 -17.35 24.18
CA GLU A 28 -3.48 -17.87 23.87
C GLU A 28 -3.53 -18.99 22.82
N TYR A 29 -2.57 -19.00 21.90
CA TYR A 29 -2.41 -20.04 20.88
C TYR A 29 -0.95 -20.21 20.47
N PHE A 30 -0.59 -21.37 19.93
CA PHE A 30 0.71 -21.63 19.33
C PHE A 30 0.67 -21.37 17.82
N SER A 31 1.74 -20.77 17.31
CA SER A 31 1.90 -20.36 15.92
C SER A 31 3.20 -20.94 15.35
N PHE A 32 3.10 -21.61 14.22
CA PHE A 32 4.24 -22.10 13.43
C PHE A 32 4.06 -21.60 12.00
N GLU A 33 4.93 -20.70 11.56
CA GLU A 33 4.78 -19.97 10.30
C GLU A 33 5.99 -20.22 9.40
N GLY A 34 5.78 -20.40 8.09
CA GLY A 34 6.88 -20.62 7.14
C GLY A 34 7.44 -22.04 7.12
N ILE A 35 6.60 -23.05 7.34
CA ILE A 35 6.98 -24.47 7.23
C ILE A 35 7.02 -24.86 5.75
N PRO A 36 8.15 -25.32 5.19
CA PRO A 36 8.21 -25.74 3.79
C PRO A 36 7.47 -27.06 3.60
N TYR A 37 6.50 -27.10 2.68
CA TYR A 37 5.85 -28.35 2.28
C TYR A 37 6.35 -28.86 0.93
N ALA A 38 6.99 -28.01 0.14
CA ALA A 38 7.58 -28.34 -1.15
C ALA A 38 9.01 -27.80 -1.29
N GLN A 39 9.73 -28.30 -2.29
CA GLN A 39 10.97 -27.68 -2.76
C GLN A 39 10.66 -26.34 -3.47
N PRO A 40 11.56 -25.35 -3.38
CA PRO A 40 11.40 -24.08 -4.09
C PRO A 40 11.25 -24.32 -5.61
N PRO A 41 10.17 -23.83 -6.27
CA PRO A 41 9.87 -24.09 -7.67
C PRO A 41 10.67 -23.17 -8.62
N VAL A 42 11.99 -23.10 -8.42
CA VAL A 42 12.92 -22.26 -9.17
C VAL A 42 13.72 -23.07 -10.19
N GLY A 43 14.30 -22.39 -11.19
CA GLY A 43 15.15 -23.02 -12.20
C GLY A 43 14.40 -24.11 -12.98
N GLU A 44 14.90 -25.34 -12.93
CA GLU A 44 14.29 -26.49 -13.63
C GLU A 44 12.93 -26.93 -13.07
N LEU A 45 12.58 -26.51 -11.85
CA LEU A 45 11.27 -26.79 -11.24
C LEU A 45 10.23 -25.73 -11.57
N ARG A 46 10.62 -24.61 -12.21
CA ARG A 46 9.68 -23.57 -12.65
C ARG A 46 8.63 -24.17 -13.59
N PHE A 47 7.36 -23.78 -13.40
CA PHE A 47 6.16 -24.27 -14.11
C PHE A 47 5.79 -25.76 -13.90
N LYS A 48 6.69 -26.58 -13.34
CA LYS A 48 6.44 -28.02 -13.15
C LYS A 48 5.65 -28.32 -11.89
N ALA A 49 5.16 -29.56 -11.79
CA ALA A 49 4.58 -30.10 -10.56
C ALA A 49 5.53 -29.90 -9.35
N PRO A 50 5.01 -29.57 -8.16
CA PRO A 50 5.85 -29.40 -6.98
C PRO A 50 6.40 -30.75 -6.51
N LEU A 51 7.61 -30.73 -5.96
CA LEU A 51 8.21 -31.86 -5.28
C LEU A 51 8.13 -31.65 -3.77
N PRO A 52 7.94 -32.71 -2.94
CA PRO A 52 7.99 -32.59 -1.48
C PRO A 52 9.27 -31.93 -0.99
N ALA A 53 9.16 -31.14 0.09
CA ALA A 53 10.30 -30.54 0.75
C ALA A 53 11.32 -31.61 1.17
N LYS A 54 12.61 -31.33 0.98
CA LYS A 54 13.68 -32.21 1.47
C LYS A 54 13.77 -32.12 3.00
N PRO A 55 14.11 -33.20 3.71
CA PRO A 55 14.39 -33.13 5.13
C PRO A 55 15.51 -32.14 5.43
N TRP A 56 15.48 -31.52 6.62
CA TRP A 56 16.50 -30.60 7.09
C TRP A 56 17.11 -31.05 8.43
N SER A 57 18.34 -30.62 8.67
CA SER A 57 19.03 -30.79 9.95
C SER A 57 18.85 -29.56 10.84
N GLY A 58 18.97 -29.77 12.16
CA GLY A 58 18.76 -28.73 13.15
C GLY A 58 17.30 -28.29 13.31
N ILE A 59 17.11 -27.17 13.99
CA ILE A 59 15.80 -26.59 14.28
C ILE A 59 15.56 -25.44 13.29
N ARG A 60 14.49 -25.53 12.50
CA ARG A 60 14.04 -24.44 11.63
C ARG A 60 13.16 -23.47 12.43
N ASP A 61 13.47 -22.18 12.35
CA ASP A 61 12.63 -21.14 12.94
C ASP A 61 11.36 -20.93 12.12
N CYS A 62 10.22 -21.09 12.79
CA CYS A 62 8.89 -20.90 12.25
C CYS A 62 8.10 -19.90 13.12
N VAL A 63 8.76 -18.83 13.57
CA VAL A 63 8.19 -17.85 14.49
C VAL A 63 7.53 -16.67 13.78
N ASP A 64 7.97 -16.31 12.58
CA ASP A 64 7.38 -15.23 11.77
C ASP A 64 7.67 -15.49 10.28
N PHE A 65 6.66 -15.32 9.42
CA PHE A 65 6.77 -15.60 7.99
C PHE A 65 6.01 -14.56 7.17
N GLN A 66 6.75 -13.88 6.28
CA GLN A 66 6.25 -12.72 5.53
C GLN A 66 6.39 -12.88 4.01
N VAL A 67 6.78 -14.06 3.51
CA VAL A 67 6.96 -14.29 2.07
C VAL A 67 5.62 -14.68 1.44
N LYS A 68 5.21 -13.96 0.38
CA LYS A 68 4.05 -14.28 -0.46
C LYS A 68 4.48 -14.78 -1.84
N PRO A 69 3.61 -15.50 -2.59
CA PRO A 69 3.91 -15.91 -3.95
C PRO A 69 4.12 -14.71 -4.87
N MET A 70 5.00 -14.88 -5.86
CA MET A 70 5.23 -13.90 -6.92
C MET A 70 3.91 -13.54 -7.61
N GLN A 71 3.56 -12.24 -7.60
CA GLN A 71 2.28 -11.74 -8.10
C GLN A 71 2.35 -10.24 -8.41
N LYS A 72 1.34 -9.74 -9.13
CA LYS A 72 1.16 -8.31 -9.38
C LYS A 72 0.39 -7.69 -8.22
N ASP A 73 1.02 -6.82 -7.46
CA ASP A 73 0.37 -6.05 -6.40
C ASP A 73 -0.75 -5.19 -7.00
N PRO A 74 -2.01 -5.37 -6.57
CA PRO A 74 -3.15 -4.71 -7.19
C PRO A 74 -3.23 -3.21 -6.91
N LYS A 75 -2.47 -2.68 -5.95
CA LYS A 75 -2.46 -1.24 -5.60
C LYS A 75 -1.37 -0.48 -6.36
N THR A 76 -0.18 -1.05 -6.44
CA THR A 76 1.02 -0.46 -7.03
C THR A 76 1.23 -0.89 -8.49
N GLY A 77 0.60 -1.99 -8.90
CA GLY A 77 0.58 -2.51 -10.26
C GLY A 77 1.71 -3.48 -10.59
N LEU A 78 2.41 -4.02 -9.60
CA LEU A 78 3.79 -4.41 -9.78
C LEU A 78 4.23 -5.69 -9.09
N ALA A 79 5.37 -6.23 -9.53
CA ALA A 79 5.83 -7.52 -9.03
C ALA A 79 6.22 -7.45 -7.55
N VAL A 80 5.60 -8.31 -6.76
CA VAL A 80 5.92 -8.53 -5.34
C VAL A 80 5.91 -10.02 -5.04
N GLY A 81 6.60 -10.43 -3.98
CA GLY A 81 6.68 -11.83 -3.57
C GLY A 81 7.91 -12.54 -4.12
N SER A 82 7.93 -13.87 -4.01
CA SER A 82 9.03 -14.74 -4.40
C SER A 82 8.52 -15.97 -5.16
N GLU A 83 9.35 -16.55 -6.03
CA GLU A 83 9.11 -17.90 -6.57
C GLU A 83 9.29 -18.97 -5.48
N ASP A 84 10.23 -18.75 -4.55
CA ASP A 84 10.33 -19.56 -3.34
C ASP A 84 9.24 -19.16 -2.35
N CYS A 85 8.04 -19.70 -2.56
CA CYS A 85 6.85 -19.35 -1.79
C CYS A 85 6.08 -20.54 -1.22
N LEU A 86 6.48 -21.79 -1.46
CA LEU A 86 5.69 -22.99 -1.12
C LEU A 86 5.81 -23.39 0.37
N TYR A 87 5.25 -22.53 1.21
CA TYR A 87 5.25 -22.64 2.67
C TYR A 87 3.82 -22.67 3.23
N LEU A 88 3.67 -23.27 4.41
CA LEU A 88 2.42 -23.29 5.18
C LEU A 88 2.63 -22.85 6.63
N ASN A 89 1.53 -22.50 7.26
CA ASN A 89 1.46 -22.05 8.65
C ASN A 89 0.41 -22.87 9.41
N VAL A 90 0.68 -23.19 10.66
CA VAL A 90 -0.19 -23.97 11.54
C VAL A 90 -0.43 -23.20 12.84
N TYR A 91 -1.70 -23.10 13.23
CA TYR A 91 -2.14 -22.42 14.46
C TYR A 91 -3.04 -23.33 15.28
N THR A 92 -2.79 -23.44 16.59
CA THR A 92 -3.57 -24.29 17.50
C THR A 92 -3.51 -23.78 18.94
N LYS A 93 -4.56 -23.97 19.74
CA LYS A 93 -4.54 -23.61 21.17
C LYS A 93 -3.70 -24.58 22.01
N GLN A 94 -3.54 -25.82 21.55
CA GLN A 94 -2.92 -26.90 22.32
C GLN A 94 -2.08 -27.79 21.41
N LEU A 95 -0.86 -28.11 21.83
CA LEU A 95 0.05 -29.01 21.11
C LEU A 95 -0.15 -30.48 21.47
N HIS A 96 -0.65 -30.75 22.67
CA HIS A 96 -0.87 -32.10 23.19
C HIS A 96 -2.15 -32.14 24.01
N SER A 97 -3.10 -32.99 23.63
CA SER A 97 -4.26 -33.37 24.44
C SER A 97 -4.67 -34.82 24.19
N SER A 98 -5.54 -35.36 25.03
CA SER A 98 -6.10 -36.72 24.85
C SER A 98 -7.02 -36.83 23.63
N GLU A 99 -7.66 -35.73 23.25
CA GLU A 99 -8.52 -35.64 22.07
C GLU A 99 -7.85 -34.82 20.98
N SER A 100 -7.90 -35.28 19.73
CA SER A 100 -7.36 -34.55 18.58
C SER A 100 -8.40 -33.57 18.03
N LEU A 101 -7.94 -32.39 17.62
CA LEU A 101 -8.79 -31.28 17.18
C LEU A 101 -9.09 -31.35 15.68
N PRO A 102 -10.30 -30.95 15.23
CA PRO A 102 -10.58 -30.85 13.80
C PRO A 102 -9.65 -29.83 13.12
N VAL A 103 -9.33 -30.10 11.87
CA VAL A 103 -8.38 -29.29 11.08
C VAL A 103 -9.14 -28.46 10.05
N MET A 104 -8.91 -27.16 10.03
CA MET A 104 -9.45 -26.23 9.04
C MET A 104 -8.32 -25.77 8.11
N PHE A 105 -8.34 -26.24 6.87
CA PHE A 105 -7.33 -25.96 5.84
C PHE A 105 -7.84 -24.89 4.87
N TYR A 106 -7.31 -23.67 4.98
CA TYR A 106 -7.77 -22.51 4.22
C TYR A 106 -6.99 -22.31 2.92
N ILE A 107 -7.71 -22.23 1.80
CA ILE A 107 -7.20 -21.83 0.49
C ILE A 107 -7.65 -20.41 0.19
N TYR A 108 -6.69 -19.47 0.08
CA TYR A 108 -7.00 -18.08 -0.20
C TYR A 108 -7.44 -17.85 -1.66
N GLY A 109 -8.22 -16.78 -1.87
CA GLY A 109 -8.76 -16.34 -3.16
C GLY A 109 -7.81 -15.48 -3.99
N GLY A 110 -8.36 -14.57 -4.81
CA GLY A 110 -7.56 -13.63 -5.60
C GLY A 110 -7.39 -14.00 -7.09
N GLY A 111 -8.37 -14.72 -7.64
CA GLY A 111 -8.45 -14.96 -9.10
C GLY A 111 -7.32 -15.81 -9.68
N PHE A 112 -6.59 -16.56 -8.85
CA PHE A 112 -5.40 -17.35 -9.23
C PHE A 112 -4.17 -16.55 -9.65
N TYR A 113 -4.19 -15.21 -9.61
CA TYR A 113 -3.06 -14.35 -9.98
C TYR A 113 -2.52 -13.49 -8.82
N LYS A 114 -3.22 -13.44 -7.68
CA LYS A 114 -2.80 -12.74 -6.45
C LYS A 114 -3.32 -13.45 -5.18
N GLY A 115 -2.74 -13.15 -4.03
CA GLY A 115 -3.11 -13.66 -2.69
C GLY A 115 -1.91 -14.14 -1.86
N GLU A 116 -2.12 -14.46 -0.59
CA GLU A 116 -1.07 -14.95 0.33
C GLU A 116 -1.68 -15.75 1.49
N GLY A 117 -0.90 -16.62 2.13
CA GLY A 117 -1.31 -17.39 3.31
C GLY A 117 -0.84 -16.79 4.65
N THR A 118 -0.33 -15.56 4.68
CA THR A 118 0.28 -14.96 5.89
C THR A 118 -0.77 -14.38 6.84
N ARG A 119 -0.40 -14.18 8.12
CA ARG A 119 -1.27 -13.50 9.10
C ARG A 119 -1.57 -12.04 8.75
N TYR A 120 -0.87 -11.44 7.79
CA TYR A 120 -1.16 -10.07 7.34
C TYR A 120 -2.58 -9.92 6.78
N LEU A 121 -3.07 -10.93 6.05
CA LEU A 121 -4.45 -11.00 5.55
C LEU A 121 -5.31 -12.00 6.33
N TYR A 122 -4.73 -13.10 6.78
CA TYR A 122 -5.46 -14.24 7.33
C TYR A 122 -4.94 -14.58 8.73
N SER A 123 -4.96 -13.61 9.66
CA SER A 123 -4.60 -13.86 11.06
C SER A 123 -5.67 -14.72 11.74
N PRO A 124 -5.29 -15.79 12.46
CA PRO A 124 -6.24 -16.76 13.00
C PRO A 124 -6.98 -16.25 14.25
N ASP A 125 -6.78 -15.01 14.67
CA ASP A 125 -7.27 -14.43 15.93
C ASP A 125 -8.75 -14.71 16.23
N TYR A 126 -9.61 -14.65 15.22
CA TYR A 126 -11.03 -14.91 15.41
C TYR A 126 -11.34 -16.40 15.54
N LEU A 127 -10.62 -17.25 14.81
CA LEU A 127 -10.77 -18.71 14.81
C LEU A 127 -10.16 -19.35 16.06
N MET A 128 -9.10 -18.76 16.64
CA MET A 128 -8.47 -19.22 17.88
C MET A 128 -9.35 -19.05 19.13
N ARG A 129 -10.57 -18.53 18.98
CA ARG A 129 -11.61 -18.65 20.02
C ARG A 129 -12.13 -20.09 20.16
N ALA A 130 -12.04 -20.89 19.10
CA ALA A 130 -12.51 -22.27 19.05
C ALA A 130 -11.35 -23.26 19.18
N ASN A 131 -11.68 -24.49 19.61
CA ASN A 131 -10.73 -25.60 19.70
C ASN A 131 -10.59 -26.27 18.33
N VAL A 132 -9.78 -25.67 17.45
CA VAL A 132 -9.50 -26.14 16.09
C VAL A 132 -8.00 -25.97 15.77
N VAL A 133 -7.50 -26.73 14.80
CA VAL A 133 -6.21 -26.45 14.16
C VAL A 133 -6.46 -25.72 12.85
N VAL A 134 -5.91 -24.52 12.69
CA VAL A 134 -6.03 -23.74 11.44
C VAL A 134 -4.74 -23.86 10.66
N VAL A 135 -4.87 -24.18 9.37
CA VAL A 135 -3.76 -24.21 8.42
C VAL A 135 -4.01 -23.18 7.32
N THR A 136 -3.01 -22.34 7.09
CA THR A 136 -2.95 -21.42 5.94
C THR A 136 -1.68 -21.72 5.16
N PHE A 137 -1.64 -21.44 3.87
CA PHE A 137 -0.45 -21.75 3.05
C PHE A 137 -0.44 -20.90 1.78
N ASN A 138 0.71 -20.88 1.12
CA ASN A 138 0.94 -20.24 -0.18
C ASN A 138 0.89 -21.27 -1.32
N TYR A 139 0.37 -20.91 -2.49
CA TYR A 139 0.47 -21.69 -3.74
C TYR A 139 0.87 -20.78 -4.92
N ARG A 140 1.45 -21.34 -5.99
CA ARG A 140 1.88 -20.54 -7.16
C ARG A 140 0.69 -19.91 -7.89
N LEU A 141 0.92 -18.72 -8.44
CA LEU A 141 -0.08 -17.86 -9.07
C LEU A 141 0.30 -17.53 -10.52
N ASP A 142 -0.68 -17.07 -11.29
CA ASP A 142 -0.55 -16.62 -12.69
C ASP A 142 0.21 -17.67 -13.54
N SER A 143 1.01 -17.26 -14.52
CA SER A 143 1.77 -18.15 -15.41
C SER A 143 2.70 -19.10 -14.64
N LEU A 144 3.28 -18.66 -13.52
CA LEU A 144 4.15 -19.51 -12.70
C LEU A 144 3.39 -20.72 -12.11
N GLY A 145 2.09 -20.56 -11.86
CA GLY A 145 1.20 -21.62 -11.35
C GLY A 145 0.35 -22.31 -12.42
N PHE A 146 0.10 -21.68 -13.56
CA PHE A 146 -0.96 -22.12 -14.48
C PHE A 146 -0.57 -22.11 -15.96
N LEU A 147 0.71 -21.98 -16.28
CA LEU A 147 1.20 -22.18 -17.66
C LEU A 147 1.03 -23.65 -18.08
N SER A 148 0.57 -23.86 -19.32
CA SER A 148 0.25 -25.17 -19.88
C SER A 148 0.79 -25.27 -21.31
N LEU A 149 1.42 -26.39 -21.63
CA LEU A 149 2.00 -26.74 -22.92
C LEU A 149 1.49 -28.12 -23.36
N LYS A 150 1.34 -28.32 -24.66
CA LYS A 150 0.80 -29.55 -25.26
C LYS A 150 1.86 -30.65 -25.41
N ASP A 151 3.12 -30.27 -25.60
CA ASP A 151 4.22 -31.23 -25.68
C ASP A 151 4.44 -31.95 -24.34
N ARG A 152 4.16 -33.26 -24.33
CA ARG A 152 4.26 -34.13 -23.16
C ARG A 152 5.67 -34.22 -22.61
N GLU A 153 6.69 -34.16 -23.47
CA GLU A 153 8.09 -34.32 -23.06
C GLU A 153 8.57 -33.18 -22.16
N LEU A 154 7.91 -32.02 -22.21
CA LEU A 154 8.26 -30.85 -21.41
C LEU A 154 7.74 -30.92 -19.97
N GLN A 155 6.77 -31.80 -19.69
CA GLN A 155 6.19 -31.99 -18.36
C GLN A 155 5.60 -30.70 -17.74
N VAL A 156 5.00 -29.84 -18.57
CA VAL A 156 4.26 -28.64 -18.14
C VAL A 156 2.79 -28.72 -18.59
N PRO A 157 2.00 -29.68 -18.09
CA PRO A 157 0.61 -29.87 -18.53
C PRO A 157 -0.32 -28.74 -18.07
N GLY A 158 0.06 -27.94 -17.08
CA GLY A 158 -0.79 -26.96 -16.42
C GLY A 158 -1.05 -27.27 -14.96
N ASN A 159 -1.80 -26.38 -14.30
CA ASN A 159 -2.33 -26.53 -12.95
C ASN A 159 -1.27 -26.75 -11.85
N ALA A 160 -0.03 -26.30 -12.03
CA ALA A 160 1.02 -26.37 -11.02
C ALA A 160 0.58 -25.77 -9.67
N GLY A 161 -0.16 -24.66 -9.67
CA GLY A 161 -0.75 -24.05 -8.49
C GLY A 161 -1.81 -24.91 -7.79
N LEU A 162 -2.60 -25.72 -8.51
CA LEU A 162 -3.50 -26.69 -7.87
C LEU A 162 -2.72 -27.89 -7.31
N LYS A 163 -1.66 -28.31 -8.00
CA LYS A 163 -0.77 -29.39 -7.55
C LYS A 163 -0.03 -28.99 -6.26
N ASP A 164 0.32 -27.72 -6.11
CA ASP A 164 0.83 -27.14 -4.86
C ASP A 164 -0.17 -27.34 -3.71
N GLN A 165 -1.44 -27.04 -3.95
CA GLN A 165 -2.51 -27.22 -2.96
C GLN A 165 -2.70 -28.69 -2.58
N VAL A 166 -2.64 -29.61 -3.54
CA VAL A 166 -2.66 -31.06 -3.28
C VAL A 166 -1.48 -31.49 -2.41
N LEU A 167 -0.26 -31.01 -2.71
CA LEU A 167 0.92 -31.37 -1.94
C LEU A 167 0.89 -30.80 -0.52
N ALA A 168 0.44 -29.56 -0.35
CA ALA A 168 0.21 -28.97 0.98
C ALA A 168 -0.83 -29.77 1.78
N LEU A 169 -1.91 -30.23 1.16
CA LEU A 169 -2.91 -31.06 1.81
C LEU A 169 -2.39 -32.46 2.17
N LYS A 170 -1.57 -33.07 1.30
CA LYS A 170 -0.84 -34.32 1.61
C LYS A 170 0.08 -34.13 2.81
N TRP A 171 0.80 -33.01 2.88
CA TRP A 171 1.62 -32.65 4.05
C TRP A 171 0.76 -32.57 5.32
N VAL A 172 -0.39 -31.90 5.26
CA VAL A 172 -1.31 -31.78 6.41
C VAL A 172 -1.83 -33.15 6.85
N LYS A 173 -2.33 -33.98 5.92
CA LYS A 173 -2.77 -35.36 6.22
C LYS A 173 -1.68 -36.18 6.92
N GLN A 174 -0.43 -35.97 6.54
CA GLN A 174 0.71 -36.71 7.09
C GLN A 174 1.19 -36.18 8.46
N TYR A 175 1.24 -34.86 8.66
CA TYR A 175 1.97 -34.25 9.77
C TYR A 175 1.12 -33.46 10.77
N ILE A 176 -0.18 -33.22 10.51
CA ILE A 176 -0.97 -32.34 11.40
C ILE A 176 -1.19 -32.91 12.81
N LYS A 177 -1.08 -34.24 12.97
CA LYS A 177 -1.15 -34.91 14.28
C LYS A 177 -0.08 -34.45 15.27
N TYR A 178 1.07 -33.97 14.78
CA TYR A 178 2.14 -33.42 15.63
C TYR A 178 1.77 -32.05 16.22
N PHE A 179 0.70 -31.43 15.72
CA PHE A 179 0.15 -30.15 16.16
C PHE A 179 -1.22 -30.34 16.83
N ASN A 180 -1.50 -31.54 17.34
CA ASN A 180 -2.78 -31.94 17.94
C ASN A 180 -3.96 -32.00 16.95
N GLY A 181 -3.71 -31.99 15.64
CA GLY A 181 -4.75 -32.06 14.62
C GLY A 181 -5.19 -33.49 14.29
N ASN A 182 -6.48 -33.68 14.09
CA ASN A 182 -7.08 -34.93 13.64
C ASN A 182 -6.99 -35.03 12.11
N ASN A 183 -6.09 -35.86 11.60
CA ASN A 183 -5.91 -36.07 10.17
C ASN A 183 -7.07 -36.85 9.52
N GLU A 184 -7.98 -37.43 10.29
CA GLU A 184 -9.24 -38.03 9.84
C GLU A 184 -10.45 -37.08 10.00
N ASN A 185 -10.21 -35.81 10.34
CA ASN A 185 -11.25 -34.79 10.45
C ASN A 185 -10.78 -33.43 9.89
N ILE A 186 -10.45 -33.43 8.60
CA ILE A 186 -9.99 -32.24 7.86
C ILE A 186 -11.14 -31.61 7.07
N THR A 187 -11.33 -30.30 7.25
CA THR A 187 -12.23 -29.45 6.48
C THR A 187 -11.41 -28.53 5.57
N VAL A 188 -11.60 -28.64 4.25
CA VAL A 188 -10.99 -27.72 3.28
C VAL A 188 -11.96 -26.59 3.00
N PHE A 189 -11.50 -25.35 3.09
CA PHE A 189 -12.35 -24.19 2.81
C PHE A 189 -11.60 -23.09 2.09
N GLY A 190 -12.34 -22.28 1.33
CA GLY A 190 -11.76 -21.16 0.60
C GLY A 190 -12.81 -20.19 0.11
N SER A 191 -12.36 -19.00 -0.26
CA SER A 191 -13.21 -17.94 -0.82
C SER A 191 -12.78 -17.55 -2.23
N SER A 192 -13.73 -17.22 -3.10
CA SER A 192 -13.46 -16.82 -4.48
C SER A 192 -12.68 -17.91 -5.24
N ALA A 193 -11.53 -17.60 -5.82
CA ALA A 193 -10.62 -18.58 -6.42
C ALA A 193 -10.23 -19.72 -5.47
N GLY A 194 -10.17 -19.47 -4.16
CA GLY A 194 -9.97 -20.50 -3.14
C GLY A 194 -11.14 -21.47 -3.04
N ALA A 195 -12.39 -20.99 -3.22
CA ALA A 195 -13.57 -21.85 -3.28
C ALA A 195 -13.62 -22.68 -4.57
N ALA A 196 -13.23 -22.09 -5.70
CA ALA A 196 -13.06 -22.81 -6.95
C ALA A 196 -11.96 -23.89 -6.85
N SER A 197 -10.84 -23.57 -6.19
CA SER A 197 -9.80 -24.53 -5.82
C SER A 197 -10.34 -25.66 -4.94
N THR A 198 -11.05 -25.36 -3.85
CA THR A 198 -11.71 -26.36 -3.01
C THR A 198 -12.60 -27.28 -3.85
N HIS A 199 -13.39 -26.72 -4.77
CA HIS A 199 -14.22 -27.53 -5.66
C HIS A 199 -13.38 -28.37 -6.64
N HIS A 200 -12.30 -27.86 -7.22
CA HIS A 200 -11.39 -28.69 -8.04
C HIS A 200 -10.78 -29.85 -7.23
N LEU A 201 -10.38 -29.61 -5.98
CA LEU A 201 -9.91 -30.64 -5.05
C LEU A 201 -11.05 -31.61 -4.65
N MET A 202 -12.30 -31.23 -4.76
CA MET A 202 -13.45 -32.14 -4.58
C MET A 202 -13.72 -33.02 -5.82
N LEU A 203 -13.25 -32.60 -7.00
CA LEU A 203 -13.48 -33.31 -8.27
C LEU A 203 -12.34 -34.27 -8.61
N THR A 204 -11.09 -33.85 -8.37
CA THR A 204 -9.92 -34.62 -8.78
C THR A 204 -9.75 -35.89 -7.93
N PRO A 205 -9.38 -37.04 -8.52
CA PRO A 205 -9.06 -38.25 -7.74
C PRO A 205 -7.77 -38.11 -6.92
N GLN A 206 -6.92 -37.12 -7.20
CA GLN A 206 -5.64 -36.92 -6.49
C GLN A 206 -5.78 -36.59 -4.99
N THR A 207 -6.99 -36.22 -4.58
CA THR A 207 -7.34 -35.78 -3.24
C THR A 207 -8.37 -36.66 -2.56
N GLU A 208 -8.75 -37.78 -3.18
CA GLU A 208 -9.65 -38.76 -2.58
C GLU A 208 -9.09 -39.18 -1.22
N ASN A 209 -9.93 -39.14 -0.19
CA ASN A 209 -9.60 -39.44 1.22
C ASN A 209 -8.58 -38.50 1.90
N LEU A 210 -8.20 -37.36 1.28
CA LEU A 210 -7.35 -36.37 1.94
C LEU A 210 -8.12 -35.43 2.87
N PHE A 211 -9.43 -35.25 2.67
CA PHE A 211 -10.28 -34.43 3.51
C PHE A 211 -11.73 -34.93 3.54
N HIS A 212 -12.49 -34.42 4.51
CA HIS A 212 -13.74 -35.05 4.98
C HIS A 212 -14.93 -34.10 4.89
N LYS A 213 -14.68 -32.81 4.74
CA LYS A 213 -15.68 -31.73 4.70
C LYS A 213 -15.18 -30.58 3.83
N ALA A 214 -16.10 -29.85 3.20
CA ALA A 214 -15.76 -28.68 2.40
C ALA A 214 -16.63 -27.45 2.73
N ILE A 215 -16.04 -26.26 2.63
CA ILE A 215 -16.77 -24.98 2.63
C ILE A 215 -16.33 -24.13 1.43
N CYS A 216 -17.27 -23.85 0.52
CA CYS A 216 -17.03 -23.06 -0.68
C CYS A 216 -17.73 -21.69 -0.59
N MET A 217 -16.94 -20.62 -0.43
CA MET A 217 -17.44 -19.26 -0.23
C MET A 217 -17.31 -18.46 -1.54
N SER A 218 -18.42 -18.07 -2.16
CA SER A 218 -18.45 -17.22 -3.36
C SER A 218 -17.63 -17.73 -4.57
N GLY A 219 -17.60 -19.05 -4.81
CA GLY A 219 -16.95 -19.61 -6.00
C GLY A 219 -17.07 -21.12 -6.16
N SER A 220 -16.87 -21.62 -7.38
CA SER A 220 -16.93 -23.03 -7.76
C SER A 220 -16.13 -23.28 -9.05
N ALA A 221 -15.69 -24.53 -9.28
CA ALA A 221 -15.07 -24.96 -10.54
C ALA A 221 -15.95 -24.76 -11.80
N LEU A 222 -17.26 -24.48 -11.64
CA LEU A 222 -18.22 -24.27 -12.72
C LEU A 222 -18.42 -22.78 -13.06
N ASN A 223 -17.79 -21.87 -12.33
CA ASN A 223 -17.74 -20.47 -12.72
C ASN A 223 -16.90 -20.30 -13.99
N VAL A 224 -17.32 -19.38 -14.88
CA VAL A 224 -16.70 -19.16 -16.20
C VAL A 224 -15.23 -18.73 -16.16
N TRP A 225 -14.75 -18.28 -15.00
CA TRP A 225 -13.36 -17.88 -14.75
C TRP A 225 -12.52 -18.98 -14.10
N ALA A 226 -13.14 -20.05 -13.59
CA ALA A 226 -12.51 -21.06 -12.74
C ALA A 226 -11.86 -22.23 -13.49
N CYS A 227 -12.16 -22.41 -14.78
CA CYS A 227 -11.50 -23.36 -15.65
C CYS A 227 -11.52 -22.84 -17.09
N LYS A 228 -10.35 -22.61 -17.69
CA LYS A 228 -10.19 -22.02 -19.03
C LYS A 228 -9.74 -23.07 -20.05
N PRO A 229 -10.19 -22.98 -21.32
CA PRO A 229 -9.64 -23.81 -22.37
C PRO A 229 -8.17 -23.47 -22.61
N ALA A 230 -7.35 -24.48 -22.91
CA ALA A 230 -5.95 -24.27 -23.29
C ALA A 230 -5.87 -23.42 -24.56
N LYS A 231 -5.34 -22.20 -24.42
CA LYS A 231 -5.00 -21.30 -25.54
C LYS A 231 -3.48 -21.17 -25.61
N ASP A 232 -2.98 -20.55 -26.67
CA ASP A 232 -1.57 -20.27 -26.94
C ASP A 232 -0.97 -19.16 -26.03
N TYR A 233 -1.46 -19.01 -24.79
CA TYR A 233 -1.01 -17.95 -23.89
C TYR A 233 0.48 -18.03 -23.52
N ALA A 234 1.07 -19.24 -23.47
CA ALA A 234 2.51 -19.39 -23.28
C ALA A 234 3.29 -18.78 -24.45
N TYR A 235 2.88 -19.06 -25.70
CA TYR A 235 3.48 -18.47 -26.89
C TYR A 235 3.25 -16.95 -26.97
N ARG A 236 2.03 -16.47 -26.68
CA ARG A 236 1.75 -15.04 -26.63
C ARG A 236 2.59 -14.32 -25.56
N LEU A 237 2.75 -14.95 -24.40
CA LEU A 237 3.63 -14.44 -23.34
C LEU A 237 5.09 -14.37 -23.81
N ALA A 238 5.58 -15.39 -24.52
CA ALA A 238 6.92 -15.36 -25.09
C ALA A 238 7.06 -14.24 -26.13
N ASN A 239 6.08 -14.07 -27.02
CA ASN A 239 6.07 -12.99 -28.03
C ASN A 239 6.08 -11.60 -27.39
N CYS A 240 5.34 -11.40 -26.28
CA CYS A 240 5.35 -10.14 -25.54
C CYS A 240 6.76 -9.71 -25.08
N TYR A 241 7.69 -10.64 -24.96
CA TYR A 241 9.05 -10.38 -24.51
C TYR A 241 10.14 -10.62 -25.58
N GLY A 242 9.75 -10.71 -26.86
CA GLY A 242 10.69 -10.72 -27.98
C GLY A 242 11.02 -12.10 -28.55
N TYR A 243 10.26 -13.14 -28.22
CA TYR A 243 10.30 -14.39 -28.98
C TYR A 243 9.75 -14.14 -30.40
N GLN A 244 10.52 -14.54 -31.43
CA GLN A 244 10.19 -14.29 -32.84
C GLN A 244 10.10 -15.58 -33.68
N TYR A 245 10.26 -16.74 -33.04
CA TYR A 245 10.22 -18.03 -33.71
C TYR A 245 8.78 -18.56 -33.78
N GLU A 246 8.62 -19.68 -34.47
CA GLU A 246 7.34 -20.38 -34.56
C GLU A 246 6.83 -20.86 -33.19
N ASN A 247 5.51 -21.05 -33.09
CA ASN A 247 4.83 -21.54 -31.88
C ASN A 247 5.16 -23.02 -31.64
N ASN A 248 6.35 -23.26 -31.11
CA ASN A 248 6.88 -24.55 -30.73
C ASN A 248 7.04 -24.58 -29.21
N ASP A 249 6.31 -25.47 -28.53
CA ASP A 249 6.25 -25.51 -27.06
C ASP A 249 7.64 -25.61 -26.40
N ARG A 250 8.58 -26.35 -27.01
CA ARG A 250 9.94 -26.52 -26.45
C ARG A 250 10.71 -25.20 -26.49
N LEU A 251 10.75 -24.57 -27.66
CA LEU A 251 11.45 -23.29 -27.84
C LEU A 251 10.79 -22.18 -27.01
N VAL A 252 9.45 -22.17 -26.92
CA VAL A 252 8.70 -21.25 -26.06
C VAL A 252 9.06 -21.46 -24.60
N LEU A 253 9.08 -22.70 -24.11
CA LEU A 253 9.43 -22.99 -22.72
C LEU A 253 10.88 -22.61 -22.40
N GLU A 254 11.82 -22.97 -23.27
CA GLU A 254 13.23 -22.61 -23.13
C GLU A 254 13.37 -21.09 -23.01
N PHE A 255 12.70 -20.33 -23.89
CA PHE A 255 12.67 -18.88 -23.82
C PHE A 255 12.06 -18.36 -22.51
N LEU A 256 10.88 -18.83 -22.12
CA LEU A 256 10.20 -18.37 -20.90
C LEU A 256 11.00 -18.68 -19.63
N LYS A 257 11.76 -19.78 -19.60
CA LYS A 257 12.66 -20.10 -18.48
C LYS A 257 13.84 -19.12 -18.35
N THR A 258 14.24 -18.44 -19.42
CA THR A 258 15.26 -17.38 -19.34
C THR A 258 14.74 -16.07 -18.75
N LEU A 259 13.42 -15.88 -18.70
CA LEU A 259 12.83 -14.64 -18.20
C LEU A 259 12.87 -14.56 -16.67
N ASP A 260 13.04 -13.34 -16.16
CA ASP A 260 12.80 -13.03 -14.75
C ASP A 260 11.34 -13.32 -14.37
N ALA A 261 11.10 -13.82 -13.17
CA ALA A 261 9.76 -14.14 -12.67
C ALA A 261 8.78 -12.96 -12.74
N GLU A 262 9.28 -11.73 -12.55
CA GLU A 262 8.49 -10.51 -12.67
C GLU A 262 7.87 -10.34 -14.07
N LYS A 263 8.62 -10.65 -15.14
CA LYS A 263 8.12 -10.56 -16.52
C LYS A 263 6.99 -11.55 -16.76
N LEU A 264 7.09 -12.73 -16.15
CA LEU A 264 6.12 -13.81 -16.30
C LEU A 264 4.76 -13.45 -15.69
N ILE A 265 4.68 -12.51 -14.75
CA ILE A 265 3.43 -12.09 -14.08
C ILE A 265 2.97 -10.67 -14.42
N LEU A 266 3.84 -9.83 -15.02
CA LEU A 266 3.51 -8.45 -15.42
C LEU A 266 3.02 -8.33 -16.87
N HIS A 267 2.59 -9.44 -17.49
CA HIS A 267 2.10 -9.44 -18.87
C HIS A 267 0.77 -8.71 -19.03
N ASN A 268 0.49 -8.29 -20.27
CA ASN A 268 -0.82 -7.81 -20.68
C ASN A 268 -1.23 -8.53 -21.98
N LEU A 269 -1.83 -9.71 -21.83
CA LEU A 269 -2.18 -10.60 -22.95
C LEU A 269 -3.59 -10.35 -23.53
N PHE A 270 -4.29 -9.31 -23.06
CA PHE A 270 -5.66 -9.01 -23.43
C PHE A 270 -5.76 -7.67 -24.16
N ASN A 271 -6.71 -7.60 -25.10
CA ASN A 271 -7.12 -6.34 -25.74
C ASN A 271 -8.11 -5.60 -24.83
N GLU A 272 -8.27 -4.29 -25.04
CA GLU A 272 -9.03 -3.38 -24.15
C GLU A 272 -10.54 -3.69 -24.00
N ASP A 273 -11.12 -4.60 -24.79
CA ASP A 273 -12.57 -4.83 -24.91
C ASP A 273 -13.19 -5.77 -23.85
N ASN A 274 -12.38 -6.37 -22.98
CA ASN A 274 -12.88 -7.27 -21.95
C ASN A 274 -13.06 -6.51 -20.62
N PHE A 275 -14.28 -6.44 -20.06
CA PHE A 275 -14.60 -5.83 -18.75
C PHE A 275 -13.93 -6.53 -17.53
N GLY A 276 -12.69 -7.02 -17.67
CA GLY A 276 -11.96 -7.77 -16.64
C GLY A 276 -12.37 -9.25 -16.53
N GLN A 277 -13.06 -9.79 -17.55
CA GLN A 277 -13.67 -11.13 -17.51
C GLN A 277 -12.71 -12.28 -17.89
N GLU A 278 -11.55 -11.98 -18.45
CA GLU A 278 -10.62 -12.99 -18.96
C GLU A 278 -9.35 -13.08 -18.10
N LEU A 279 -8.97 -14.31 -17.75
CA LEU A 279 -7.73 -14.66 -17.05
C LEU A 279 -6.89 -15.50 -17.99
N ALA A 280 -5.62 -15.14 -18.19
CA ALA A 280 -4.78 -15.78 -19.20
C ALA A 280 -4.27 -17.11 -18.66
N PHE A 281 -3.87 -17.08 -17.39
CA PHE A 281 -3.38 -18.23 -16.65
C PHE A 281 -4.30 -18.45 -15.44
N ALA A 282 -5.02 -19.56 -15.48
CA ALA A 282 -5.98 -20.03 -14.49
C ALA A 282 -6.08 -21.56 -14.64
N PRO A 283 -6.82 -22.29 -13.78
CA PRO A 283 -6.98 -23.72 -13.97
C PRO A 283 -7.42 -24.06 -15.40
N THR A 284 -6.85 -25.11 -15.98
CA THR A 284 -7.12 -25.52 -17.36
C THR A 284 -7.26 -27.03 -17.46
N ILE A 285 -7.85 -27.50 -18.55
CA ILE A 285 -7.87 -28.92 -18.87
C ILE A 285 -6.46 -29.29 -19.35
N GLU A 286 -5.80 -30.18 -18.63
CA GLU A 286 -4.44 -30.61 -18.94
C GLU A 286 -4.45 -31.33 -20.32
N PRO A 287 -3.56 -30.95 -21.25
CA PRO A 287 -3.59 -31.44 -22.63
C PRO A 287 -3.20 -32.92 -22.73
N TYR A 288 -2.57 -33.46 -21.69
CA TYR A 288 -2.25 -34.87 -21.54
C TYR A 288 -2.33 -35.25 -20.06
N ARG A 289 -2.51 -36.54 -19.78
CA ARG A 289 -2.57 -37.06 -18.41
C ARG A 289 -1.15 -37.39 -17.91
N SER A 290 -0.73 -36.72 -16.84
CA SER A 290 0.43 -37.07 -16.02
C SER A 290 -0.01 -37.73 -14.70
N ASP A 291 0.93 -38.27 -13.93
CA ASP A 291 0.66 -38.95 -12.65
C ASP A 291 0.04 -38.03 -11.60
N ASP A 292 0.32 -36.73 -11.71
CA ASP A 292 -0.14 -35.65 -10.86
C ASP A 292 -1.30 -34.82 -11.48
N CYS A 293 -1.88 -35.30 -12.58
CA CYS A 293 -2.95 -34.59 -13.30
C CYS A 293 -4.16 -34.30 -12.39
N ILE A 294 -4.61 -33.04 -12.39
CA ILE A 294 -5.72 -32.54 -11.58
C ILE A 294 -7.01 -32.47 -12.40
N ILE A 295 -6.95 -31.91 -13.62
CA ILE A 295 -8.10 -31.65 -14.48
C ILE A 295 -7.88 -32.31 -15.84
N ASP A 296 -8.34 -33.55 -15.99
CA ASP A 296 -8.21 -34.34 -17.23
C ASP A 296 -9.35 -34.09 -18.23
N LYS A 297 -10.46 -33.49 -17.78
CA LYS A 297 -11.63 -33.16 -18.58
C LYS A 297 -12.36 -31.94 -18.03
N LYS A 298 -13.37 -31.47 -18.75
CA LYS A 298 -14.23 -30.37 -18.29
C LYS A 298 -14.81 -30.68 -16.90
N PRO A 299 -14.83 -29.73 -15.95
CA PRO A 299 -15.39 -29.94 -14.62
C PRO A 299 -16.80 -30.54 -14.63
N GLU A 300 -17.65 -30.14 -15.58
CA GLU A 300 -19.00 -30.71 -15.74
C GLU A 300 -19.01 -32.23 -15.93
N ALA A 301 -18.03 -32.78 -16.64
CA ALA A 301 -17.92 -34.21 -16.89
C ALA A 301 -17.31 -34.97 -15.70
N MET A 302 -16.73 -34.26 -14.73
CA MET A 302 -16.19 -34.84 -13.49
C MET A 302 -17.25 -34.96 -12.40
N LEU A 303 -18.28 -34.10 -12.41
CA LEU A 303 -19.32 -34.01 -11.37
C LEU A 303 -20.01 -35.35 -11.03
N PRO A 304 -20.45 -36.18 -12.01
CA PRO A 304 -21.23 -37.38 -11.67
C PRO A 304 -20.41 -38.43 -10.92
N THR A 305 -19.09 -38.46 -11.15
CA THR A 305 -18.16 -39.45 -10.57
C THR A 305 -17.22 -38.83 -9.53
N ALA A 306 -17.48 -37.60 -9.10
CA ALA A 306 -16.66 -36.93 -8.10
C ALA A 306 -16.72 -37.71 -6.78
N TRP A 307 -15.56 -38.11 -6.25
CA TRP A 307 -15.46 -38.85 -4.99
C TRP A 307 -16.13 -38.08 -3.82
N SER A 308 -16.04 -36.75 -3.85
CA SER A 308 -16.57 -35.85 -2.84
C SER A 308 -18.10 -35.81 -2.75
N ASN A 309 -18.85 -36.44 -3.67
CA ASN A 309 -20.30 -36.65 -3.54
C ASN A 309 -20.69 -37.45 -2.28
N GLN A 310 -19.70 -37.97 -1.57
CA GLN A 310 -19.83 -38.70 -0.32
C GLN A 310 -19.48 -37.87 0.93
N ILE A 311 -18.98 -36.63 0.79
CA ILE A 311 -18.59 -35.78 1.94
C ILE A 311 -19.51 -34.56 2.11
N PRO A 312 -19.75 -34.08 3.35
CA PRO A 312 -20.57 -32.89 3.64
C PRO A 312 -20.01 -31.59 3.06
N LEU A 313 -20.91 -30.66 2.69
CA LEU A 313 -20.56 -29.38 2.08
C LEU A 313 -21.36 -28.20 2.67
N ILE A 314 -20.69 -27.09 2.96
CA ILE A 314 -21.30 -25.75 3.01
C ILE A 314 -20.93 -24.99 1.73
N VAL A 315 -21.89 -24.34 1.10
CA VAL A 315 -21.67 -23.50 -0.08
C VAL A 315 -22.52 -22.23 -0.01
N GLY A 316 -22.00 -21.09 -0.43
CA GLY A 316 -22.78 -19.86 -0.40
C GLY A 316 -22.15 -18.70 -1.14
N SER A 317 -22.85 -17.58 -1.12
CA SER A 317 -22.43 -16.32 -1.71
C SER A 317 -22.86 -15.13 -0.84
N VAL A 318 -22.31 -13.95 -1.12
CA VAL A 318 -22.74 -12.70 -0.50
C VAL A 318 -23.92 -12.07 -1.26
N ALA A 319 -24.55 -11.06 -0.64
CA ALA A 319 -25.69 -10.38 -1.23
C ALA A 319 -25.38 -9.62 -2.53
N ASP A 320 -24.21 -8.96 -2.62
CA ASP A 320 -23.87 -8.05 -3.72
C ASP A 320 -22.56 -8.44 -4.41
N GLU A 321 -22.49 -9.70 -4.86
CA GLU A 321 -21.31 -10.29 -5.54
C GLU A 321 -20.74 -9.43 -6.67
N GLY A 322 -21.61 -8.78 -7.44
CA GLY A 322 -21.23 -7.97 -8.59
C GLY A 322 -20.42 -6.73 -8.24
N LEU A 323 -20.40 -6.30 -6.98
CA LEU A 323 -19.54 -5.20 -6.54
C LEU A 323 -18.05 -5.47 -6.80
N LEU A 324 -17.67 -6.74 -7.01
CA LEU A 324 -16.35 -7.15 -7.49
C LEU A 324 -15.88 -6.36 -8.74
N ILE A 325 -16.80 -6.05 -9.66
CA ILE A 325 -16.49 -5.36 -10.91
C ILE A 325 -16.95 -3.89 -10.93
N TYR A 326 -17.32 -3.34 -9.77
CA TYR A 326 -17.87 -1.98 -9.65
C TYR A 326 -17.03 -0.92 -10.38
N ARG A 327 -15.72 -0.85 -10.10
CA ARG A 327 -14.81 0.11 -10.74
C ARG A 327 -14.74 -0.07 -12.26
N SER A 328 -14.66 -1.32 -12.73
CA SER A 328 -14.61 -1.63 -14.17
C SER A 328 -15.85 -1.12 -14.89
N LEU A 329 -17.03 -1.30 -14.31
CA LEU A 329 -18.28 -0.80 -14.89
C LEU A 329 -18.39 0.73 -14.80
N ARG A 330 -18.08 1.31 -13.64
CA ARG A 330 -18.16 2.76 -13.41
C ARG A 330 -17.18 3.55 -14.29
N ASP A 331 -15.96 3.06 -14.45
CA ASP A 331 -14.92 3.76 -15.22
C ASP A 331 -15.11 3.59 -16.74
N HIS A 332 -16.03 2.71 -17.16
CA HIS A 332 -16.33 2.41 -18.56
C HIS A 332 -17.84 2.48 -18.89
N LEU A 333 -18.59 3.39 -18.25
CA LEU A 333 -20.03 3.58 -18.49
C LEU A 333 -20.38 3.83 -19.96
N GLU A 334 -19.49 4.51 -20.69
CA GLU A 334 -19.61 4.75 -22.14
C GLU A 334 -19.79 3.45 -22.94
N ARG A 335 -19.17 2.35 -22.51
CA ARG A 335 -19.29 1.04 -23.17
C ARG A 335 -20.66 0.41 -22.97
N LEU A 336 -21.42 0.85 -21.96
CA LEU A 336 -22.79 0.41 -21.70
C LEU A 336 -23.81 1.13 -22.61
N LYS A 337 -23.41 2.21 -23.30
CA LYS A 337 -24.28 2.90 -24.28
C LYS A 337 -24.68 1.99 -25.44
N ILE A 338 -23.77 1.12 -25.90
CA ILE A 338 -24.05 0.12 -26.95
C ILE A 338 -25.22 -0.78 -26.53
N SER A 339 -25.36 -1.05 -25.23
CA SER A 339 -26.45 -1.86 -24.71
C SER A 339 -27.82 -1.19 -24.79
N HIS A 340 -27.87 0.14 -24.85
CA HIS A 340 -29.12 0.85 -25.09
C HIS A 340 -29.63 0.60 -26.52
N GLU A 341 -28.73 0.63 -27.50
CA GLU A 341 -29.05 0.42 -28.91
C GLU A 341 -29.23 -1.06 -29.27
N GLU A 342 -28.41 -1.93 -28.67
CA GLU A 342 -28.47 -3.38 -28.80
C GLU A 342 -28.57 -4.04 -27.41
N PRO A 343 -29.78 -4.22 -26.83
CA PRO A 343 -29.96 -4.81 -25.51
C PRO A 343 -29.32 -6.19 -25.34
N GLU A 344 -29.31 -7.01 -26.40
CA GLU A 344 -28.66 -8.32 -26.38
C GLU A 344 -27.13 -8.24 -26.27
N SER A 345 -26.50 -7.06 -26.44
CA SER A 345 -25.05 -6.88 -26.26
C SER A 345 -24.58 -7.13 -24.81
N VAL A 346 -25.46 -6.94 -23.80
CA VAL A 346 -25.12 -7.23 -22.39
C VAL A 346 -24.91 -8.71 -22.12
N ILE A 347 -25.49 -9.58 -22.97
CA ILE A 347 -25.38 -11.02 -22.85
C ILE A 347 -23.95 -11.45 -23.20
N PRO A 348 -23.22 -12.12 -22.28
CA PRO A 348 -21.86 -12.55 -22.53
C PRO A 348 -21.74 -13.44 -23.78
N GLN A 349 -20.74 -13.20 -24.62
CA GLN A 349 -20.57 -13.95 -25.89
C GLN A 349 -20.46 -15.47 -25.67
N ILE A 350 -19.85 -15.90 -24.56
CA ILE A 350 -19.68 -17.32 -24.21
C ILE A 350 -21.01 -18.09 -24.02
N ILE A 351 -22.13 -17.38 -23.82
CA ILE A 351 -23.46 -17.98 -23.67
C ILE A 351 -24.42 -17.64 -24.81
N LYS A 352 -24.00 -16.82 -25.78
CA LYS A 352 -24.83 -16.44 -26.93
C LYS A 352 -25.04 -17.63 -27.86
N SER A 353 -26.31 -17.88 -28.19
CA SER A 353 -26.80 -18.93 -29.09
C SER A 353 -28.09 -18.44 -29.73
N LYS A 354 -28.22 -18.66 -31.05
CA LYS A 354 -29.42 -18.25 -31.82
C LYS A 354 -30.73 -18.86 -31.29
N GLU A 355 -30.65 -19.98 -30.57
CA GLU A 355 -31.82 -20.71 -30.06
C GLU A 355 -32.42 -20.11 -28.77
N ASN A 356 -31.74 -19.12 -28.15
CA ASN A 356 -32.05 -18.62 -26.80
C ASN A 356 -32.53 -17.16 -26.75
N SER A 357 -32.82 -16.50 -27.88
CA SER A 357 -33.20 -15.07 -27.91
C SER A 357 -34.36 -14.71 -26.97
N GLU A 358 -35.37 -15.58 -26.85
CA GLU A 358 -36.50 -15.35 -25.93
C GLU A 358 -36.10 -15.37 -24.45
N LEU A 359 -35.10 -16.18 -24.09
CA LEU A 359 -34.57 -16.22 -22.73
C LEU A 359 -33.64 -15.03 -22.46
N TYR A 360 -32.92 -14.53 -23.46
CA TYR A 360 -32.14 -13.28 -23.34
C TYR A 360 -33.04 -12.10 -23.07
N LYS A 361 -34.15 -11.97 -23.82
CA LYS A 361 -35.15 -10.92 -23.59
C LYS A 361 -35.68 -10.95 -22.16
N LYS A 362 -36.09 -12.13 -21.67
CA LYS A 362 -36.56 -12.29 -20.27
C LYS A 362 -35.51 -11.93 -19.25
N LEU A 363 -34.25 -12.29 -19.50
CA LEU A 363 -33.14 -11.98 -18.60
C LEU A 363 -32.81 -10.47 -18.62
N ILE A 364 -32.93 -9.81 -19.76
CA ILE A 364 -32.78 -8.36 -19.87
C ILE A 364 -33.94 -7.67 -19.14
N GLU A 365 -35.17 -8.10 -19.40
CA GLU A 365 -36.38 -7.52 -18.81
C GLU A 365 -36.41 -7.63 -17.28
N ILE A 366 -36.02 -8.78 -16.70
CA ILE A 366 -36.01 -8.94 -15.24
C ILE A 366 -34.96 -8.07 -14.54
N HIS A 367 -33.87 -7.70 -15.23
CA HIS A 367 -32.81 -6.88 -14.67
C HIS A 367 -32.98 -5.39 -14.96
N PHE A 368 -33.48 -5.03 -16.14
CA PHE A 368 -33.48 -3.65 -16.65
C PHE A 368 -34.88 -3.11 -16.99
N GLY A 369 -35.92 -3.95 -16.89
CA GLY A 369 -37.29 -3.62 -17.28
C GLY A 369 -37.52 -3.70 -18.80
N HIS A 370 -38.75 -3.43 -19.22
CA HIS A 370 -39.17 -3.52 -20.62
C HIS A 370 -38.44 -2.54 -21.55
N GLU A 371 -37.95 -1.42 -21.02
CA GLU A 371 -37.21 -0.41 -21.78
C GLU A 371 -35.74 -0.79 -22.06
N GLY A 372 -35.27 -1.90 -21.49
CA GLY A 372 -33.92 -2.40 -21.68
C GLY A 372 -32.85 -1.64 -20.88
N PRO A 373 -31.58 -2.05 -21.01
CA PRO A 373 -30.49 -1.50 -20.21
C PRO A 373 -30.17 -0.06 -20.60
N LYS A 374 -29.93 0.78 -19.59
CA LYS A 374 -29.53 2.19 -19.75
C LYS A 374 -28.23 2.45 -18.99
N GLU A 375 -27.41 3.38 -19.47
CA GLU A 375 -26.10 3.69 -18.88
C GLU A 375 -26.15 4.10 -17.40
N ASN A 376 -27.28 4.65 -16.92
CA ASN A 376 -27.49 5.03 -15.53
C ASN A 376 -27.93 3.87 -14.61
N MET A 377 -28.19 2.68 -15.15
CA MET A 377 -28.63 1.48 -14.42
C MET A 377 -27.46 0.66 -13.86
N LEU A 378 -26.46 1.32 -13.26
CA LEU A 378 -25.23 0.69 -12.80
C LEU A 378 -25.48 -0.44 -11.78
N GLN A 379 -26.47 -0.29 -10.90
CA GLN A 379 -26.80 -1.30 -9.88
C GLN A 379 -27.41 -2.57 -10.49
N GLU A 380 -28.20 -2.41 -11.54
CA GLU A 380 -28.81 -3.49 -12.31
C GLU A 380 -27.73 -4.26 -13.08
N PHE A 381 -26.76 -3.55 -13.68
CA PHE A 381 -25.58 -4.17 -14.29
C PHE A 381 -24.73 -4.94 -13.28
N ILE A 382 -24.50 -4.37 -12.09
CA ILE A 382 -23.81 -5.04 -10.99
C ILE A 382 -24.52 -6.33 -10.61
N LYS A 383 -25.84 -6.30 -10.41
CA LYS A 383 -26.63 -7.52 -10.12
C LYS A 383 -26.54 -8.54 -11.26
N PHE A 384 -26.70 -8.11 -12.51
CA PHE A 384 -26.64 -8.97 -13.69
C PHE A 384 -25.29 -9.71 -13.77
N TYR A 385 -24.18 -8.98 -13.73
CA TYR A 385 -22.85 -9.58 -13.83
C TYR A 385 -22.46 -10.36 -12.58
N GLY A 386 -22.89 -9.95 -11.38
CA GLY A 386 -22.73 -10.74 -10.16
C GLY A 386 -23.39 -12.11 -10.26
N CYS A 387 -24.60 -12.16 -10.83
CA CYS A 387 -25.29 -13.41 -11.13
C CYS A 387 -24.51 -14.27 -12.13
N PHE A 388 -24.07 -13.70 -13.24
CA PHE A 388 -23.32 -14.42 -14.28
C PHE A 388 -21.96 -14.95 -13.79
N ILE A 389 -21.16 -14.08 -13.16
CA ILE A 389 -19.76 -14.36 -12.82
C ILE A 389 -19.66 -15.29 -11.61
N ILE A 390 -20.54 -15.13 -10.60
CA ILE A 390 -20.46 -15.84 -9.32
C ILE A 390 -21.68 -16.74 -9.06
N ASN A 391 -22.88 -16.17 -8.87
CA ASN A 391 -24.00 -16.91 -8.30
C ASN A 391 -24.45 -18.09 -9.17
N TYR A 392 -24.41 -17.95 -10.49
CA TYR A 392 -24.88 -19.00 -11.38
C TYR A 392 -23.97 -20.24 -11.37
N GLY A 393 -22.64 -20.07 -11.35
CA GLY A 393 -21.70 -21.19 -11.20
C GLY A 393 -21.87 -21.92 -9.87
N ILE A 394 -22.27 -21.21 -8.81
CA ILE A 394 -22.60 -21.78 -7.51
C ILE A 394 -23.93 -22.54 -7.57
N GLN A 395 -24.95 -21.96 -8.23
CA GLN A 395 -26.24 -22.64 -8.41
C GLN A 395 -26.08 -23.95 -9.18
N ARG A 396 -25.27 -23.97 -10.26
CA ARG A 396 -24.95 -25.21 -10.99
C ARG A 396 -24.27 -26.26 -10.10
N PHE A 397 -23.40 -25.82 -9.19
CA PHE A 397 -22.75 -26.72 -8.25
C PHE A 397 -23.75 -27.30 -7.25
N ILE A 398 -24.65 -26.48 -6.70
CA ILE A 398 -25.74 -26.94 -5.81
C ILE A 398 -26.65 -27.92 -6.54
N THR A 399 -27.14 -27.59 -7.74
CA THR A 399 -27.99 -28.48 -8.53
C THR A 399 -27.28 -29.81 -8.81
N SER A 400 -25.97 -29.78 -9.09
CA SER A 400 -25.18 -31.00 -9.26
C SER A 400 -25.08 -31.82 -7.98
N ARG A 401 -24.87 -31.18 -6.82
CA ARG A 401 -24.86 -31.84 -5.51
C ARG A 401 -26.21 -32.49 -5.22
N LEU A 402 -27.32 -31.80 -5.44
CA LEU A 402 -28.67 -32.36 -5.26
C LEU A 402 -28.96 -33.52 -6.22
N THR A 403 -28.27 -33.59 -7.36
CA THR A 403 -28.44 -34.67 -8.35
C THR A 403 -27.59 -35.90 -8.02
N TYR A 404 -26.33 -35.72 -7.61
CA TYR A 404 -25.36 -36.81 -7.51
C TYR A 404 -24.87 -37.11 -6.09
N SER A 405 -24.93 -36.13 -5.17
CA SER A 405 -24.44 -36.29 -3.80
C SER A 405 -25.44 -37.04 -2.94
N LYS A 406 -24.91 -37.92 -2.07
CA LYS A 406 -25.67 -38.52 -0.96
C LYS A 406 -25.39 -37.82 0.36
N ALA A 407 -24.32 -37.04 0.42
CA ALA A 407 -23.93 -36.29 1.60
C ALA A 407 -24.66 -34.94 1.72
N PRO A 408 -24.88 -34.44 2.94
CA PRO A 408 -25.62 -33.20 3.17
C PRO A 408 -24.92 -32.01 2.53
N THR A 409 -25.72 -31.11 1.95
CA THR A 409 -25.26 -29.85 1.35
C THR A 409 -26.05 -28.71 1.99
N TYR A 410 -25.34 -27.77 2.60
CA TYR A 410 -25.90 -26.61 3.28
C TYR A 410 -25.62 -25.35 2.46
N ARG A 411 -26.64 -24.50 2.27
CA ARG A 411 -26.50 -23.23 1.55
C ARG A 411 -26.62 -22.04 2.48
N TYR A 412 -25.69 -21.09 2.41
CA TYR A 412 -25.81 -19.78 3.06
C TYR A 412 -25.89 -18.63 2.05
N ARG A 413 -26.45 -17.50 2.51
CA ARG A 413 -26.38 -16.20 1.84
C ARG A 413 -25.97 -15.15 2.87
N PHE A 414 -24.79 -14.56 2.72
CA PHE A 414 -24.29 -13.55 3.66
C PHE A 414 -24.72 -12.14 3.23
N ALA A 415 -25.46 -11.46 4.09
CA ALA A 415 -26.11 -10.18 3.81
C ALA A 415 -25.90 -9.12 4.90
N PHE A 416 -25.10 -9.42 5.92
CA PHE A 416 -24.80 -8.46 6.98
C PHE A 416 -23.96 -7.29 6.44
N ASP A 417 -24.59 -6.12 6.39
CA ASP A 417 -23.99 -4.90 5.88
C ASP A 417 -23.54 -3.97 7.02
N SER A 418 -22.29 -4.13 7.46
CA SER A 418 -21.69 -3.15 8.38
C SER A 418 -21.29 -1.88 7.61
N PRO A 419 -21.63 -0.67 8.12
CA PRO A 419 -21.17 0.58 7.51
C PRO A 419 -19.64 0.75 7.57
N THR A 420 -18.97 0.08 8.52
CA THR A 420 -17.54 0.32 8.79
C THR A 420 -16.67 -0.93 8.64
N PHE A 421 -17.21 -2.14 8.87
CA PHE A 421 -16.41 -3.36 9.02
C PHE A 421 -16.43 -4.29 7.79
N ASN A 422 -16.99 -3.83 6.66
CA ASN A 422 -16.92 -4.53 5.38
C ASN A 422 -15.65 -4.12 4.61
N HIS A 423 -14.49 -4.66 4.99
CA HIS A 423 -13.17 -4.24 4.47
C HIS A 423 -13.04 -4.34 2.94
N TYR A 424 -13.65 -5.38 2.35
CA TYR A 424 -13.62 -5.61 0.91
C TYR A 424 -14.49 -4.61 0.12
N ARG A 425 -15.39 -3.86 0.77
CA ARG A 425 -16.19 -2.82 0.08
C ARG A 425 -15.31 -1.66 -0.27
N THR A 426 -14.49 -1.23 0.69
CA THR A 426 -13.49 -0.20 0.44
C THR A 426 -12.49 -0.68 -0.63
N LEU A 427 -12.13 -1.96 -0.63
CA LEU A 427 -11.22 -2.52 -1.64
C LEU A 427 -11.78 -2.44 -3.06
N PHE A 428 -13.02 -2.86 -3.30
CA PHE A 428 -13.62 -2.90 -4.64
C PHE A 428 -14.30 -1.59 -5.05
N CYS A 429 -14.95 -0.91 -4.11
CA CYS A 429 -15.81 0.25 -4.36
C CYS A 429 -15.22 1.58 -3.87
N GLY A 430 -14.07 1.58 -3.19
CA GLY A 430 -13.53 2.82 -2.61
C GLY A 430 -14.48 3.43 -1.58
N ASN A 431 -14.59 4.77 -1.58
CA ASN A 431 -15.54 5.51 -0.73
C ASN A 431 -16.86 5.83 -1.47
N ASP A 432 -17.04 5.32 -2.68
CA ASP A 432 -18.15 5.69 -3.58
C ASP A 432 -19.48 5.07 -3.14
N LEU A 433 -19.41 3.88 -2.51
CA LEU A 433 -20.57 3.16 -1.99
C LEU A 433 -20.44 2.93 -0.48
N LYS A 434 -21.44 3.42 0.27
CA LYS A 434 -21.54 3.25 1.73
C LYS A 434 -22.38 2.05 2.17
N LYS A 435 -23.02 1.36 1.22
CA LYS A 435 -23.90 0.20 1.43
C LYS A 435 -23.57 -0.92 0.48
N GLY A 436 -24.02 -2.11 0.82
CA GLY A 436 -23.85 -3.34 0.05
C GLY A 436 -22.76 -4.24 0.63
N VAL A 437 -22.95 -5.54 0.43
CA VAL A 437 -22.07 -6.61 0.89
C VAL A 437 -21.30 -7.16 -0.30
N PRO A 438 -20.07 -6.69 -0.53
CA PRO A 438 -19.30 -7.03 -1.72
C PRO A 438 -18.77 -8.46 -1.66
N HIS A 439 -18.33 -8.97 -2.81
CA HIS A 439 -17.57 -10.22 -2.91
C HIS A 439 -16.51 -10.30 -1.81
N ALA A 440 -16.37 -11.47 -1.16
CA ALA A 440 -15.47 -11.71 -0.02
C ALA A 440 -15.75 -10.85 1.24
N GLY A 441 -16.87 -10.13 1.31
CA GLY A 441 -17.24 -9.30 2.45
C GLY A 441 -17.32 -10.06 3.77
N GLU A 442 -17.72 -11.33 3.73
CA GLU A 442 -17.81 -12.21 4.90
C GLU A 442 -16.43 -12.54 5.52
N LEU A 443 -15.35 -12.44 4.76
CA LEU A 443 -14.00 -12.70 5.27
C LEU A 443 -13.59 -11.73 6.38
N SER A 444 -14.17 -10.52 6.37
CA SER A 444 -13.97 -9.52 7.43
C SER A 444 -14.37 -10.04 8.81
N TYR A 445 -15.28 -11.02 8.86
CA TYR A 445 -15.81 -11.59 10.11
C TYR A 445 -15.19 -12.95 10.45
N LEU A 446 -14.36 -13.50 9.56
CA LEU A 446 -13.69 -14.80 9.75
C LEU A 446 -12.19 -14.64 10.05
N TRP A 447 -11.56 -13.58 9.53
CA TRP A 447 -10.14 -13.33 9.66
C TRP A 447 -9.86 -11.94 10.23
N PHE A 448 -8.91 -11.86 11.15
CA PHE A 448 -8.30 -10.58 11.48
C PHE A 448 -7.24 -10.25 10.43
N SER A 449 -7.20 -9.00 9.99
CA SER A 449 -6.28 -8.53 8.95
C SER A 449 -5.74 -7.15 9.30
N SER A 450 -4.78 -6.66 8.51
CA SER A 450 -4.29 -5.28 8.61
C SER A 450 -5.37 -4.19 8.44
N ALA A 451 -6.54 -4.51 7.88
CA ALA A 451 -7.67 -3.59 7.79
C ALA A 451 -8.62 -3.65 9.01
N SER A 452 -8.47 -4.67 9.86
CA SER A 452 -9.34 -4.92 11.01
C SER A 452 -8.87 -4.13 12.24
N TRP A 453 -9.79 -3.89 13.17
CA TRP A 453 -9.48 -3.40 14.53
C TRP A 453 -10.23 -4.21 15.58
N LYS A 454 -9.85 -4.07 16.86
CA LYS A 454 -10.53 -4.75 17.95
C LYS A 454 -11.91 -4.13 18.17
N LEU A 455 -12.94 -4.96 18.10
CA LEU A 455 -14.33 -4.53 18.30
C LEU A 455 -14.73 -4.70 19.76
N ASP A 456 -15.62 -3.81 20.24
CA ASP A 456 -16.26 -3.99 21.53
C ASP A 456 -17.24 -5.16 21.47
N SER A 457 -17.29 -5.96 22.53
CA SER A 457 -18.12 -7.16 22.59
C SER A 457 -19.63 -6.90 22.44
N SER A 458 -20.08 -5.67 22.69
CA SER A 458 -21.48 -5.25 22.53
C SER A 458 -21.87 -4.95 21.07
N THR A 459 -20.92 -4.80 20.15
CA THR A 459 -21.19 -4.42 18.76
C THR A 459 -21.80 -5.56 17.95
N LEU A 460 -22.65 -5.21 16.98
CA LEU A 460 -23.25 -6.19 16.07
C LEU A 460 -22.18 -6.91 15.23
N GLU A 461 -21.12 -6.20 14.83
CA GLU A 461 -20.00 -6.75 14.10
C GLU A 461 -19.26 -7.82 14.89
N PHE A 462 -19.04 -7.61 16.19
CA PHE A 462 -18.41 -8.62 17.04
C PHE A 462 -19.32 -9.84 17.23
N GLN A 463 -20.63 -9.62 17.42
CA GLN A 463 -21.59 -10.72 17.48
C GLN A 463 -21.59 -11.52 16.17
N MET A 464 -21.50 -10.84 15.02
CA MET A 464 -21.39 -11.49 13.71
C MET A 464 -20.09 -12.31 13.55
N ILE A 465 -18.96 -11.82 14.04
CA ILE A 465 -17.70 -12.60 14.11
C ILE A 465 -17.94 -13.90 14.88
N LYS A 466 -18.54 -13.81 16.08
CA LYS A 466 -18.83 -15.00 16.89
C LYS A 466 -19.73 -15.96 16.13
N THR A 467 -20.82 -15.47 15.54
CA THR A 467 -21.78 -16.31 14.83
C THR A 467 -21.14 -17.06 13.65
N ILE A 468 -20.40 -16.39 12.76
CA ILE A 468 -19.78 -17.08 11.62
C ILE A 468 -18.73 -18.08 12.08
N VAL A 469 -17.88 -17.71 13.05
CA VAL A 469 -16.85 -18.62 13.58
C VAL A 469 -17.49 -19.85 14.21
N ASP A 470 -18.54 -19.69 15.02
CA ASP A 470 -19.24 -20.80 15.67
C ASP A 470 -19.86 -21.75 14.64
N ILE A 471 -20.51 -21.21 13.60
CA ILE A 471 -21.09 -22.00 12.51
C ILE A 471 -20.02 -22.84 11.79
N PHE A 472 -18.92 -22.21 11.38
CA PHE A 472 -17.90 -22.86 10.54
C PHE A 472 -17.09 -23.88 11.34
N THR A 473 -16.79 -23.57 12.60
CA THR A 473 -16.06 -24.48 13.49
C THR A 473 -16.93 -25.64 13.96
N SER A 474 -18.23 -25.43 14.21
CA SER A 474 -19.18 -26.52 14.51
C SER A 474 -19.29 -27.48 13.33
N PHE A 475 -19.44 -26.96 12.10
CA PHE A 475 -19.44 -27.80 10.91
C PHE A 475 -18.13 -28.59 10.77
N SER A 476 -16.99 -27.94 11.02
CA SER A 476 -15.68 -28.62 10.99
C SER A 476 -15.60 -29.75 12.01
N GLN A 477 -16.15 -29.56 13.22
CA GLN A 477 -16.22 -30.56 14.26
C GLN A 477 -17.14 -31.73 13.89
N THR A 478 -18.41 -31.45 13.57
CA THR A 478 -19.50 -32.45 13.60
C THR A 478 -20.10 -32.76 12.23
N SER A 479 -19.73 -32.03 11.18
CA SER A 479 -20.41 -32.02 9.88
C SER A 479 -21.81 -31.41 9.86
N ASP A 480 -22.24 -30.81 10.97
CA ASP A 480 -23.51 -30.08 11.11
C ASP A 480 -23.21 -28.62 11.54
N PRO A 481 -23.63 -27.60 10.76
CA PRO A 481 -23.40 -26.21 11.13
C PRO A 481 -24.31 -25.69 12.27
N ASN A 482 -25.32 -26.46 12.70
CA ASN A 482 -26.23 -26.04 13.77
C ASN A 482 -25.47 -25.88 15.10
N CYS A 483 -25.50 -24.67 15.65
CA CYS A 483 -24.82 -24.31 16.90
C CYS A 483 -25.70 -23.36 17.74
N PHE A 484 -25.25 -23.02 18.95
CA PHE A 484 -25.98 -22.12 19.84
C PHE A 484 -26.26 -20.76 19.19
N ALA A 485 -25.31 -20.22 18.43
CA ALA A 485 -25.43 -18.94 17.74
C ALA A 485 -26.53 -18.90 16.66
N LEU A 486 -27.07 -20.06 16.24
CA LEU A 486 -28.16 -20.14 15.28
C LEU A 486 -29.54 -20.19 15.92
N GLN A 487 -29.66 -20.44 17.22
CA GLN A 487 -30.96 -20.58 17.88
C GLN A 487 -31.78 -19.27 17.83
N PRO A 488 -33.10 -19.33 17.57
CA PRO A 488 -33.95 -20.52 17.39
C PRO A 488 -33.99 -21.08 15.95
N THR A 489 -33.23 -20.52 15.02
CA THR A 489 -33.21 -20.93 13.61
C THR A 489 -32.50 -22.27 13.44
N LYS A 490 -33.18 -23.21 12.78
CA LYS A 490 -32.60 -24.51 12.40
C LYS A 490 -32.15 -24.48 10.93
N TRP A 491 -30.86 -24.71 10.68
CA TRP A 491 -30.32 -24.80 9.33
C TRP A 491 -30.37 -26.25 8.83
N LYS A 492 -31.30 -26.53 7.91
CA LYS A 492 -31.44 -27.87 7.31
C LYS A 492 -30.57 -27.99 6.05
N PRO A 493 -30.03 -29.19 5.76
CA PRO A 493 -29.42 -29.44 4.46
C PRO A 493 -30.48 -29.40 3.35
N LEU A 494 -30.06 -29.02 2.14
CA LEU A 494 -30.94 -28.93 0.98
C LEU A 494 -31.33 -30.31 0.47
N ASN A 495 -32.55 -30.39 -0.06
CA ASN A 495 -33.05 -31.49 -0.88
C ASN A 495 -33.52 -30.94 -2.25
N SER A 496 -34.01 -31.81 -3.13
CA SER A 496 -34.44 -31.44 -4.47
C SER A 496 -35.60 -30.42 -4.52
N SER A 497 -36.48 -30.39 -3.52
CA SER A 497 -37.52 -29.36 -3.39
C SER A 497 -37.02 -28.02 -2.85
N ASP A 498 -35.84 -27.99 -2.22
CA ASP A 498 -35.27 -26.82 -1.54
C ASP A 498 -34.14 -26.14 -2.34
N ASN A 499 -34.08 -26.31 -3.67
CA ASN A 499 -32.96 -25.88 -4.54
C ASN A 499 -32.55 -24.39 -4.38
N TYR A 500 -33.45 -23.55 -3.88
CA TYR A 500 -33.27 -22.11 -3.69
C TYR A 500 -33.32 -21.66 -2.21
N MET A 501 -33.43 -22.59 -1.26
CA MET A 501 -33.40 -22.27 0.17
C MET A 501 -31.96 -22.03 0.64
N ALA A 502 -31.77 -21.09 1.57
CA ALA A 502 -30.49 -20.79 2.20
C ALA A 502 -30.67 -20.31 3.64
N LEU A 503 -29.62 -20.43 4.46
CA LEU A 503 -29.49 -19.65 5.67
C LEU A 503 -29.09 -18.22 5.29
N LEU A 504 -30.00 -17.27 5.47
CA LEU A 504 -29.70 -15.85 5.35
C LEU A 504 -28.97 -15.41 6.63
N ILE A 505 -27.72 -14.99 6.48
CA ILE A 505 -26.88 -14.48 7.57
C ILE A 505 -26.85 -12.95 7.47
N ASP A 506 -27.65 -12.29 8.29
CA ASP A 506 -27.77 -10.84 8.44
C ASP A 506 -27.93 -10.51 9.93
N GLN A 507 -28.41 -9.32 10.30
CA GLN A 507 -28.80 -9.00 11.68
C GLN A 507 -29.83 -9.99 12.24
N VAL A 508 -30.72 -10.49 11.38
CA VAL A 508 -31.68 -11.55 11.71
C VAL A 508 -31.37 -12.78 10.86
N ILE A 509 -31.01 -13.87 11.53
CA ILE A 509 -30.65 -15.12 10.87
C ILE A 509 -31.90 -15.98 10.68
N LYS A 510 -32.20 -16.33 9.43
CA LYS A 510 -33.36 -17.16 9.08
C LYS A 510 -33.08 -18.10 7.92
N PHE A 511 -33.69 -19.28 7.94
CA PHE A 511 -33.65 -20.21 6.82
C PHE A 511 -34.83 -19.91 5.88
N THR A 512 -34.54 -19.44 4.66
CA THR A 512 -35.55 -18.89 3.75
C THR A 512 -35.13 -19.03 2.28
N GLU A 513 -36.05 -18.77 1.36
CA GLU A 513 -35.76 -18.75 -0.07
C GLU A 513 -34.93 -17.51 -0.43
N ILE A 514 -33.92 -17.67 -1.29
CA ILE A 514 -33.06 -16.55 -1.68
C ILE A 514 -33.79 -15.58 -2.63
N PRO A 515 -33.50 -14.27 -2.56
CA PRO A 515 -34.06 -13.28 -3.48
C PRO A 515 -33.72 -13.52 -4.96
N GLU A 516 -32.59 -14.17 -5.26
CA GLU A 516 -32.09 -14.34 -6.63
C GLU A 516 -32.72 -15.51 -7.39
N LYS A 517 -33.70 -16.22 -6.82
CA LYS A 517 -34.28 -17.45 -7.40
C LYS A 517 -34.79 -17.26 -8.83
N ASP A 518 -35.61 -16.25 -9.08
CA ASP A 518 -36.26 -16.07 -10.38
C ASP A 518 -35.21 -15.83 -11.47
N ILE A 519 -34.22 -14.98 -11.17
CA ILE A 519 -33.07 -14.72 -12.04
C ILE A 519 -32.30 -16.01 -12.32
N LEU A 520 -31.92 -16.74 -11.27
CA LEU A 520 -31.15 -17.98 -11.41
C LEU A 520 -31.92 -19.06 -12.20
N SER A 521 -33.25 -19.12 -12.09
CA SER A 521 -34.09 -20.05 -12.84
C SER A 521 -34.06 -19.79 -14.36
N ILE A 522 -33.92 -18.53 -14.77
CA ILE A 522 -33.76 -18.15 -16.18
C ILE A 522 -32.37 -18.56 -16.66
N TRP A 523 -31.33 -18.28 -15.87
CA TRP A 523 -29.96 -18.71 -16.14
C TRP A 523 -29.86 -20.24 -16.27
N GLU A 524 -30.55 -21.02 -15.44
CA GLU A 524 -30.60 -22.48 -15.58
C GLU A 524 -31.16 -22.92 -16.94
N LYS A 525 -32.24 -22.30 -17.42
CA LYS A 525 -32.83 -22.60 -18.73
C LYS A 525 -31.90 -22.27 -19.89
N LEU A 526 -31.11 -21.20 -19.78
CA LEU A 526 -30.15 -20.78 -20.83
C LEU A 526 -29.07 -21.82 -21.11
N PHE A 527 -28.65 -22.57 -20.09
CA PHE A 527 -27.59 -23.59 -20.20
C PHE A 527 -28.11 -25.03 -20.25
N GLN A 528 -29.43 -25.24 -20.08
CA GLN A 528 -30.06 -26.51 -20.40
C GLN A 528 -30.03 -26.68 -21.92
N LYS A 529 -29.12 -27.53 -22.43
CA LYS A 529 -29.25 -28.04 -23.80
C LYS A 529 -30.66 -28.64 -23.92
N LYS A 530 -31.49 -28.12 -24.84
CA LYS A 530 -32.66 -28.87 -25.30
C LYS A 530 -32.15 -30.25 -25.68
N LYS A 531 -32.56 -31.29 -24.94
CA LYS A 531 -32.42 -32.67 -25.39
C LYS A 531 -33.08 -32.68 -26.76
N LYS A 532 -32.29 -32.69 -27.84
CA LYS A 532 -32.81 -33.04 -29.17
C LYS A 532 -33.48 -34.40 -28.96
N ASN A 533 -34.79 -34.43 -29.20
CA ASN A 533 -35.59 -35.64 -29.12
C ASN A 533 -34.83 -36.76 -29.82
N LYS A 534 -34.53 -37.83 -29.06
CA LYS A 534 -34.20 -39.12 -29.64
C LYS A 534 -35.41 -39.55 -30.45
N ILE A 535 -35.42 -39.26 -31.74
CA ILE A 535 -36.12 -40.09 -32.70
C ILE A 535 -35.08 -41.06 -33.24
N SER A 536 -35.43 -42.34 -33.11
CA SER A 536 -34.66 -43.53 -33.44
C SER A 536 -34.01 -43.46 -34.82
N PHE A 537 -32.70 -43.67 -34.90
CA PHE A 537 -32.07 -44.34 -36.04
C PHE A 537 -30.81 -45.08 -35.56
N ASN A 538 -31.05 -46.13 -34.77
CA ASN A 538 -30.11 -47.25 -34.71
C ASN A 538 -30.46 -48.16 -35.88
N LYS A 539 -29.69 -48.04 -36.97
CA LYS A 539 -29.31 -49.06 -37.94
C LYS A 539 -28.96 -48.34 -39.24
N VAL A 540 -27.85 -48.77 -39.83
CA VAL A 540 -27.32 -48.44 -41.17
C VAL A 540 -25.98 -47.68 -41.09
N LEU A 541 -24.91 -48.49 -41.15
CA LEU A 541 -23.56 -48.22 -41.68
C LEU A 541 -22.61 -47.43 -40.75
N ILE A 542 -21.48 -47.92 -40.23
CA ILE A 542 -20.56 -48.99 -40.65
C ILE A 542 -20.55 -49.22 -42.16
N ALA A 543 -20.14 -48.20 -42.91
CA ALA A 543 -19.40 -48.32 -44.16
C ALA A 543 -18.87 -46.93 -44.49
N GLN A 544 -17.66 -46.85 -45.02
CA GLN A 544 -17.02 -45.63 -45.54
C GLN A 544 -16.32 -44.73 -44.51
N ALA A 545 -15.51 -45.35 -43.63
CA ALA A 545 -14.14 -44.86 -43.53
C ALA A 545 -13.41 -45.22 -44.84
N SER A 546 -12.39 -44.44 -45.21
CA SER A 546 -11.46 -44.61 -46.34
C SER A 546 -11.93 -44.17 -47.73
N THR A 547 -11.79 -42.87 -48.03
CA THR A 547 -11.18 -42.41 -49.29
C THR A 547 -10.86 -40.91 -49.23
N VAL A 548 -9.56 -40.59 -49.37
CA VAL A 548 -9.04 -39.38 -50.04
C VAL A 548 -9.01 -38.10 -49.18
N GLU A 549 -8.06 -37.97 -48.26
CA GLU A 549 -6.78 -37.25 -48.52
C GLU A 549 -6.33 -37.21 -49.98
N LEU A 550 -5.95 -36.01 -50.45
CA LEU A 550 -5.49 -35.63 -51.81
C LEU A 550 -6.55 -34.95 -52.66
N SER A 551 -6.82 -33.68 -52.36
CA SER A 551 -7.28 -32.58 -53.25
C SER A 551 -7.86 -31.51 -52.33
N ILE A 552 -7.12 -30.53 -51.82
CA ILE A 552 -6.98 -29.20 -52.45
C ILE A 552 -5.86 -28.49 -51.67
N SER A 553 -4.62 -28.92 -51.92
CA SER A 553 -3.40 -28.11 -51.72
C SER A 553 -3.04 -27.32 -52.99
N LYS A 554 -3.97 -27.24 -53.95
CA LYS A 554 -3.81 -26.51 -55.22
C LYS A 554 -4.95 -25.53 -55.42
N MET A 555 -4.98 -24.48 -54.61
CA MET A 555 -5.50 -23.16 -55.01
C MET A 555 -5.00 -22.11 -54.03
N SER A 556 -3.67 -22.00 -53.94
CA SER A 556 -3.07 -20.70 -53.65
C SER A 556 -3.29 -19.79 -54.84
N ARG A 557 -3.43 -18.49 -54.56
CA ARG A 557 -3.28 -17.33 -55.48
C ARG A 557 -4.55 -16.91 -56.23
N HIS A 558 -5.26 -15.99 -55.59
CA HIS A 558 -6.03 -14.86 -56.12
C HIS A 558 -6.76 -14.33 -54.88
N LEU A 559 -6.34 -13.26 -54.19
CA LEU A 559 -6.22 -11.87 -54.61
C LEU A 559 -5.56 -11.15 -53.39
N THR A 560 -4.43 -10.45 -53.53
CA THR A 560 -4.32 -8.98 -53.81
C THR A 560 -5.22 -8.14 -52.91
N ALA A 561 -4.83 -7.02 -52.30
CA ALA A 561 -3.57 -6.28 -52.29
C ALA A 561 -3.71 -5.12 -51.27
N SER A 562 -2.56 -4.63 -50.80
CA SER A 562 -2.20 -3.23 -50.55
C SER A 562 -3.11 -2.29 -49.74
N PHE A 563 -2.54 -1.81 -48.62
CA PHE A 563 -2.32 -0.40 -48.25
C PHE A 563 -3.47 0.62 -48.35
N SER A 564 -3.70 1.35 -47.25
CA SER A 564 -3.62 2.84 -47.13
C SER A 564 -4.47 3.30 -45.92
N HIS A 565 -3.87 3.76 -44.82
CA HIS A 565 -3.56 5.19 -44.48
C HIS A 565 -4.69 5.90 -43.70
N PHE A 566 -4.30 6.49 -42.54
CA PHE A 566 -4.71 7.80 -41.98
C PHE A 566 -6.20 7.97 -41.60
N GLU A 567 -6.66 8.62 -40.51
CA GLU A 567 -6.34 9.90 -39.89
C GLU A 567 -7.19 10.01 -38.57
N ASN A 568 -6.65 10.51 -37.46
CA ASN A 568 -6.91 11.83 -36.84
C ASN A 568 -7.81 11.94 -35.58
N LEU A 569 -7.15 12.42 -34.50
CA LEU A 569 -7.50 13.57 -33.62
C LEU A 569 -8.72 13.48 -32.65
N ARG A 570 -8.48 13.50 -31.32
CA ARG A 570 -8.58 14.64 -30.33
C ARG A 570 -10.02 14.93 -29.88
N VAL A 571 -10.42 15.28 -28.63
CA VAL A 571 -9.87 15.69 -27.30
C VAL A 571 -11.11 15.67 -26.35
N VAL A 572 -11.22 14.84 -25.29
CA VAL A 572 -10.94 15.04 -23.83
C VAL A 572 -11.86 16.12 -23.15
N GLN A 573 -12.58 15.94 -22.00
CA GLN A 573 -12.13 15.52 -20.66
C GLN A 573 -13.24 15.35 -19.56
N PHE A 574 -12.99 14.44 -18.60
CA PHE A 574 -13.55 14.27 -17.24
C PHE A 574 -12.40 14.50 -16.22
N ASN A 575 -12.66 14.87 -14.96
CA ASN A 575 -11.63 15.07 -13.93
C ASN A 575 -11.82 14.00 -12.82
N ALA A 576 -11.28 12.77 -12.77
CA ALA A 576 -10.05 12.04 -13.15
C ALA A 576 -8.73 12.30 -12.35
N TYR A 577 -8.32 13.53 -12.09
CA TYR A 577 -6.99 14.02 -11.62
C TYR A 577 -6.38 13.63 -10.21
N SER A 578 -7.03 12.86 -9.31
CA SER A 578 -6.68 12.69 -7.86
C SER A 578 -6.22 11.29 -7.57
N LEU A 579 -7.14 10.37 -7.87
CA LEU A 579 -6.94 8.95 -7.90
C LEU A 579 -5.96 8.64 -9.03
N VAL A 580 -6.04 9.34 -10.17
CA VAL A 580 -5.01 9.30 -11.23
C VAL A 580 -3.71 9.99 -10.81
N LYS A 581 -3.67 10.99 -9.92
CA LYS A 581 -2.40 11.58 -9.45
C LYS A 581 -1.70 10.72 -8.41
N HIS A 582 -2.42 10.04 -7.52
CA HIS A 582 -1.84 9.04 -6.63
C HIS A 582 -1.48 7.73 -7.34
N LEU A 583 -2.31 7.26 -8.29
CA LEU A 583 -1.94 6.15 -9.16
C LEU A 583 -0.80 6.55 -10.09
N LYS A 584 -0.73 7.77 -10.65
CA LYS A 584 0.45 8.24 -11.41
C LYS A 584 1.67 8.42 -10.52
N SER A 585 1.53 8.88 -9.28
CA SER A 585 2.65 8.98 -8.33
C SER A 585 3.13 7.56 -7.97
N ALA A 586 2.26 6.63 -7.62
CA ALA A 586 2.60 5.23 -7.33
C ALA A 586 3.15 4.49 -8.58
N ILE A 587 2.54 4.65 -9.76
CA ILE A 587 2.98 4.10 -11.06
C ILE A 587 4.29 4.75 -11.52
N LYS A 588 4.62 5.97 -11.11
CA LYS A 588 5.85 6.66 -11.51
C LYS A 588 6.97 6.46 -10.47
N HIS A 589 6.64 6.22 -9.18
CA HIS A 589 7.52 5.56 -8.20
C HIS A 589 7.90 4.20 -8.70
N PHE A 590 6.92 3.48 -9.21
CA PHE A 590 7.18 2.17 -9.75
C PHE A 590 7.79 2.14 -11.13
N HIS A 591 7.48 3.09 -12.00
CA HIS A 591 8.24 3.20 -13.23
C HIS A 591 9.67 3.63 -12.97
N LEU A 592 10.02 4.29 -11.85
CA LEU A 592 11.40 4.61 -11.50
C LEU A 592 12.12 3.48 -10.78
N THR A 593 11.48 2.76 -9.85
CA THR A 593 12.06 1.55 -9.24
C THR A 593 12.13 0.36 -10.22
N ASN A 594 11.17 0.21 -11.15
CA ASN A 594 11.29 -0.68 -12.32
C ASN A 594 12.04 -0.05 -13.51
N SER A 595 12.40 1.24 -13.46
CA SER A 595 13.34 1.85 -14.44
C SER A 595 14.79 1.51 -14.14
N LYS A 596 15.09 0.59 -13.20
CA LYS A 596 16.29 -0.23 -13.38
C LYS A 596 16.32 -0.92 -14.77
N LYS A 597 15.21 -0.92 -15.55
CA LYS A 597 15.17 -1.26 -16.99
C LYS A 597 14.80 -0.12 -17.98
N ARG A 598 14.64 1.15 -17.57
CA ARG A 598 14.36 2.28 -18.50
C ARG A 598 15.24 3.52 -18.31
N THR A 599 16.03 3.58 -17.25
CA THR A 599 17.26 4.41 -17.21
C THR A 599 18.38 3.78 -18.05
N SER A 600 18.18 2.57 -18.58
CA SER A 600 19.07 1.93 -19.56
C SER A 600 18.90 2.44 -21.00
N LEU A 601 18.07 3.47 -21.24
CA LEU A 601 17.94 4.11 -22.56
C LEU A 601 18.52 5.54 -22.62
N VAL A 602 19.08 6.05 -21.52
CA VAL A 602 20.03 7.19 -21.54
C VAL A 602 21.36 6.85 -20.82
N MET A 603 21.45 5.79 -20.00
CA MET A 603 22.73 5.24 -19.51
C MET A 603 23.22 4.03 -20.32
N GLN A 604 23.32 4.16 -21.63
CA GLN A 604 24.08 3.22 -22.49
C GLN A 604 25.29 3.87 -23.17
N SER A 605 25.85 4.92 -22.55
CA SER A 605 27.21 5.39 -22.87
C SER A 605 28.04 5.59 -21.58
N GLY A 606 28.80 4.55 -21.20
CA GLY A 606 29.97 4.65 -20.31
C GLY A 606 29.75 4.97 -18.82
N THR A 607 29.13 4.09 -18.03
CA THR A 607 29.26 4.18 -16.56
C THR A 607 30.63 3.66 -16.11
N THR A 608 31.49 4.57 -15.66
CA THR A 608 32.77 4.27 -15.03
C THR A 608 32.62 4.35 -13.52
N ASP A 609 33.09 3.30 -12.84
CA ASP A 609 33.19 3.29 -11.39
C ASP A 609 34.33 4.21 -10.94
N GLU A 610 34.11 4.98 -9.89
CA GLU A 610 35.09 5.95 -9.38
C GLU A 610 35.38 5.65 -7.91
N ILE A 611 36.66 5.55 -7.58
CA ILE A 611 37.12 5.32 -6.20
C ILE A 611 37.58 6.66 -5.64
N LEU A 612 37.06 7.03 -4.47
CA LEU A 612 37.41 8.24 -3.75
C LEU A 612 37.88 7.89 -2.34
N GLU A 613 38.97 8.51 -1.89
CA GLU A 613 39.45 8.37 -0.52
C GLU A 613 38.83 9.47 0.35
N ILE A 614 38.19 9.08 1.46
CA ILE A 614 37.68 9.98 2.49
C ILE A 614 38.29 9.64 3.84
N SER A 615 38.02 10.45 4.87
CA SER A 615 38.66 10.29 6.19
C SER A 615 38.39 8.96 6.90
N GLN A 616 37.35 8.22 6.52
CA GLN A 616 36.99 6.91 7.08
C GLN A 616 37.52 5.73 6.25
N GLY A 617 38.07 5.96 5.06
CA GLY A 617 38.56 4.93 4.13
C GLY A 617 38.00 5.10 2.71
N SER A 618 38.44 4.24 1.79
CA SER A 618 38.03 4.32 0.38
C SER A 618 36.55 4.00 0.16
N ILE A 619 35.90 4.76 -0.72
CA ILE A 619 34.53 4.52 -1.18
C ILE A 619 34.48 4.41 -2.70
N LYS A 620 33.53 3.63 -3.21
CA LYS A 620 33.27 3.45 -4.63
C LYS A 620 31.92 4.10 -5.00
N GLY A 621 31.95 5.09 -5.87
CA GLY A 621 30.78 5.76 -6.45
C GLY A 621 30.66 5.54 -7.95
N ARG A 622 29.76 6.29 -8.61
CA ARG A 622 29.51 6.22 -10.06
C ARG A 622 29.56 7.60 -10.69
N LYS A 623 30.03 7.65 -11.95
CA LYS A 623 29.77 8.77 -12.85
C LYS A 623 28.41 8.57 -13.54
N CYS A 624 27.57 9.60 -13.53
CA CYS A 624 26.19 9.58 -13.99
C CYS A 624 25.89 10.75 -14.94
N ALA A 625 24.87 10.60 -15.78
CA ALA A 625 24.25 11.70 -16.51
C ALA A 625 22.92 12.04 -15.84
N SER A 626 22.60 13.33 -15.74
CA SER A 626 21.31 13.84 -15.27
C SER A 626 20.25 13.72 -16.35
N LEU A 627 19.00 14.00 -15.97
CA LEU A 627 17.86 14.07 -16.90
C LEU A 627 18.08 14.96 -18.14
N TYR A 628 18.92 15.99 -18.03
CA TYR A 628 19.24 16.95 -19.10
C TYR A 628 20.74 16.91 -19.45
N ASP A 629 21.29 15.69 -19.48
CA ASP A 629 22.63 15.34 -19.96
C ASP A 629 23.79 16.03 -19.21
N GLN A 630 23.56 16.54 -18.00
CA GLN A 630 24.65 17.05 -17.15
C GLN A 630 25.38 15.88 -16.50
N ILE A 631 26.69 15.85 -16.64
CA ILE A 631 27.51 14.79 -16.06
C ILE A 631 27.83 15.12 -14.60
N TYR A 632 27.63 14.16 -13.70
CA TYR A 632 27.92 14.31 -12.28
C TYR A 632 28.35 12.99 -11.63
N TYR A 633 29.02 13.08 -10.49
CA TYR A 633 29.43 11.97 -9.64
C TYR A 633 28.39 11.72 -8.54
N SER A 634 28.13 10.45 -8.26
CA SER A 634 27.12 9.99 -7.29
C SER A 634 27.74 9.00 -6.33
N PHE A 635 27.71 9.32 -5.03
CA PHE A 635 28.11 8.44 -3.93
C PHE A 635 26.93 8.30 -2.96
N GLU A 636 26.38 7.10 -2.84
CA GLU A 636 25.13 6.84 -2.13
C GLU A 636 25.33 5.81 -1.03
N GLY A 637 24.63 5.97 0.09
CA GLY A 637 24.68 5.01 1.20
C GLY A 637 25.96 5.05 2.02
N ILE A 638 26.56 6.23 2.20
CA ILE A 638 27.74 6.43 3.07
C ILE A 638 27.27 6.52 4.53
N PRO A 639 27.70 5.64 5.43
CA PRO A 639 27.31 5.75 6.84
C PRO A 639 28.06 6.88 7.52
N TYR A 640 27.31 7.74 8.19
CA TYR A 640 27.87 8.79 9.05
C TYR A 640 27.80 8.43 10.54
N ALA A 641 26.99 7.42 10.89
CA ALA A 641 26.84 6.92 12.25
C ALA A 641 26.82 5.38 12.31
N GLU A 642 27.13 4.83 13.48
CA GLU A 642 26.86 3.42 13.81
C GLU A 642 25.35 3.14 13.78
N PRO A 643 24.92 1.92 13.39
CA PRO A 643 23.50 1.55 13.40
C PRO A 643 22.88 1.72 14.80
N PRO A 644 21.80 2.51 14.95
CA PRO A 644 21.21 2.85 16.25
C PRO A 644 20.29 1.72 16.79
N VAL A 645 20.81 0.49 16.82
CA VAL A 645 20.11 -0.73 17.22
C VAL A 645 20.50 -1.19 18.62
N GLY A 646 19.70 -2.07 19.22
CA GLY A 646 20.00 -2.65 20.54
C GLY A 646 20.13 -1.58 21.62
N SER A 647 21.28 -1.54 22.30
CA SER A 647 21.54 -0.57 23.37
C SER A 647 21.64 0.89 22.88
N LEU A 648 21.90 1.11 21.59
CA LEU A 648 21.93 2.44 20.97
C LEU A 648 20.53 2.95 20.59
N ARG A 649 19.49 2.11 20.67
CA ARG A 649 18.11 2.53 20.41
C ARG A 649 17.70 3.66 21.37
N PHE A 650 17.09 4.70 20.80
CA PHE A 650 16.71 5.96 21.46
C PHE A 650 17.86 6.85 21.95
N LYS A 651 19.12 6.39 21.90
CA LYS A 651 20.29 7.16 22.33
C LYS A 651 20.76 8.11 21.24
N SER A 652 21.61 9.04 21.63
CA SER A 652 22.38 9.86 20.69
C SER A 652 23.21 9.00 19.72
N PRO A 653 23.38 9.44 18.47
CA PRO A 653 24.14 8.68 17.48
C PRO A 653 25.62 8.63 17.82
N VAL A 654 26.28 7.57 17.39
CA VAL A 654 27.73 7.38 17.51
C VAL A 654 28.35 7.52 16.11
N PRO A 655 29.43 8.29 15.90
CA PRO A 655 30.09 8.41 14.60
C PRO A 655 30.50 7.05 14.02
N ALA A 656 30.28 6.83 12.73
CA ALA A 656 30.66 5.58 12.06
C ALA A 656 32.19 5.38 12.06
N GLY A 657 32.63 4.19 12.46
CA GLY A 657 34.04 3.78 12.42
C GLY A 657 34.63 3.73 11.00
N GLY A 658 35.96 3.74 10.93
CA GLY A 658 36.70 3.58 9.67
C GLY A 658 36.67 2.16 9.12
N TRP A 659 36.99 2.00 7.84
CA TRP A 659 37.03 0.71 7.14
C TRP A 659 38.30 0.56 6.28
N SER A 660 38.79 -0.68 6.15
CA SER A 660 40.02 -0.99 5.38
C SER A 660 39.76 -1.36 3.92
N ASN A 661 38.59 -1.93 3.61
CA ASN A 661 38.22 -2.31 2.26
C ASN A 661 37.42 -1.22 1.57
N VAL A 662 37.52 -1.10 0.25
CA VAL A 662 36.72 -0.16 -0.54
C VAL A 662 35.23 -0.40 -0.31
N ARG A 663 34.54 0.55 0.30
CA ARG A 663 33.11 0.45 0.59
C ARG A 663 32.29 0.78 -0.64
N ASN A 664 31.36 -0.10 -0.99
CA ASN A 664 30.48 0.12 -2.12
C ASN A 664 29.38 1.14 -1.77
N CYS A 665 29.49 2.33 -2.37
CA CYS A 665 28.58 3.45 -2.24
C CYS A 665 27.95 3.81 -3.60
N THR A 666 27.64 2.80 -4.41
CA THR A 666 27.02 3.01 -5.73
C THR A 666 25.50 2.97 -5.72
N GLU A 667 24.87 2.66 -4.58
CA GLU A 667 23.42 2.52 -4.43
C GLU A 667 22.96 2.99 -3.05
N PHE A 668 21.73 3.51 -3.01
CA PHE A 668 21.06 3.89 -1.78
C PHE A 668 20.90 2.70 -0.80
N LYS A 669 20.85 2.99 0.51
CA LYS A 669 20.59 2.00 1.57
C LYS A 669 19.11 1.89 1.91
N VAL A 670 18.72 2.09 3.17
CA VAL A 670 17.35 1.87 3.64
C VAL A 670 16.81 3.11 4.35
N LYS A 671 15.51 3.36 4.20
CA LYS A 671 14.77 4.44 4.87
C LYS A 671 14.65 4.16 6.39
N PRO A 672 14.48 5.19 7.24
CA PRO A 672 14.23 4.98 8.66
C PRO A 672 12.91 4.23 8.89
N MET A 673 12.84 3.40 9.93
CA MET A 673 11.63 2.68 10.33
C MET A 673 10.49 3.67 10.62
N GLN A 674 9.37 3.53 9.93
CA GLN A 674 8.26 4.51 9.93
C GLN A 674 6.94 3.89 9.48
N LYS A 675 5.82 4.56 9.80
CA LYS A 675 4.48 4.23 9.27
C LYS A 675 4.12 5.27 8.22
N ASN A 676 4.14 4.90 6.94
CA ASN A 676 3.91 5.84 5.85
C ASN A 676 2.45 6.35 5.81
N ASN A 677 2.17 7.32 4.92
CA ASN A 677 0.85 7.95 4.80
C ASN A 677 -0.28 6.97 4.41
N MET A 678 0.05 5.77 3.92
CA MET A 678 -0.91 4.70 3.64
C MET A 678 -1.17 3.77 4.85
N GLY A 679 -0.51 4.02 5.98
CA GLY A 679 -0.57 3.20 7.18
C GLY A 679 0.33 1.96 7.16
N ILE A 680 1.20 1.82 6.16
CA ILE A 680 2.13 0.68 6.04
C ILE A 680 3.38 0.97 6.85
N ILE A 681 3.82 0.00 7.64
CA ILE A 681 5.07 0.07 8.41
C ILE A 681 6.22 -0.44 7.53
N GLU A 682 7.26 0.37 7.38
CA GLU A 682 8.38 0.11 6.49
C GLU A 682 9.70 0.73 7.01
N GLY A 683 10.83 0.28 6.48
CA GLY A 683 12.16 0.82 6.81
C GLY A 683 12.95 -0.05 7.79
N SER A 684 14.04 0.51 8.30
CA SER A 684 14.96 -0.13 9.25
C SER A 684 15.43 0.85 10.31
N GLU A 685 15.85 0.34 11.46
CA GLU A 685 16.57 1.14 12.46
C GLU A 685 17.98 1.50 11.97
N ASP A 686 18.63 0.59 11.25
CA ASP A 686 19.91 0.84 10.57
C ASP A 686 19.67 1.74 9.35
N CYS A 687 19.59 3.05 9.56
CA CYS A 687 19.16 4.01 8.55
C CYS A 687 20.05 5.25 8.42
N LEU A 688 21.09 5.40 9.24
CA LEU A 688 21.91 6.63 9.35
C LEU A 688 22.99 6.72 8.25
N TYR A 689 22.52 6.90 7.02
CA TYR A 689 23.32 7.02 5.81
C TYR A 689 23.08 8.36 5.10
N LEU A 690 24.07 8.82 4.34
CA LEU A 690 24.02 10.00 3.49
C LEU A 690 24.50 9.72 2.06
N ASN A 691 24.20 10.65 1.17
CA ASN A 691 24.56 10.65 -0.24
C ASN A 691 25.19 11.99 -0.63
N VAL A 692 26.15 11.95 -1.56
CA VAL A 692 26.85 13.13 -2.09
C VAL A 692 26.81 13.12 -3.62
N TYR A 693 26.40 14.25 -4.21
CA TYR A 693 26.33 14.47 -5.65
C TYR A 693 27.16 15.70 -6.03
N SER A 694 28.07 15.58 -7.00
CA SER A 694 28.98 16.66 -7.39
C SER A 694 29.31 16.60 -8.88
N LYS A 695 29.45 17.75 -9.57
CA LYS A 695 29.89 17.78 -10.97
C LYS A 695 31.37 17.43 -11.14
N ASP A 696 32.19 17.77 -10.16
CA ASP A 696 33.63 17.59 -10.23
C ASP A 696 34.21 17.28 -8.85
N ILE A 697 34.93 16.16 -8.76
CA ILE A 697 35.62 15.70 -7.55
C ILE A 697 37.14 15.90 -7.61
N LYS A 698 37.66 16.38 -8.74
CA LYS A 698 39.09 16.59 -9.01
C LYS A 698 39.45 18.08 -9.13
N SER A 699 38.49 18.96 -9.33
CA SER A 699 38.72 20.42 -9.38
C SER A 699 39.44 20.95 -8.14
N LEU A 700 40.36 21.88 -8.38
CA LEU A 700 41.00 22.68 -7.34
C LEU A 700 40.06 23.78 -6.81
N GLU A 701 39.16 24.30 -7.66
CA GLU A 701 38.13 25.25 -7.25
C GLU A 701 37.01 24.51 -6.52
N LYS A 702 36.72 24.95 -5.29
CA LYS A 702 35.72 24.32 -4.42
C LYS A 702 34.33 24.94 -4.64
N LEU A 703 33.32 24.09 -4.71
CA LEU A 703 31.94 24.47 -5.01
C LEU A 703 31.11 24.69 -3.73
N PRO A 704 30.12 25.61 -3.74
CA PRO A 704 29.16 25.72 -2.65
C PRO A 704 28.46 24.38 -2.36
N VAL A 705 28.25 24.08 -1.08
CA VAL A 705 27.64 22.83 -0.63
C VAL A 705 26.21 23.09 -0.18
N MET A 706 25.25 22.34 -0.71
CA MET A 706 23.84 22.41 -0.32
C MET A 706 23.43 21.11 0.36
N VAL A 707 23.03 21.19 1.63
CA VAL A 707 22.66 20.02 2.45
C VAL A 707 21.15 20.00 2.67
N TRP A 708 20.51 18.95 2.15
CA TRP A 708 19.07 18.74 2.19
C TRP A 708 18.61 18.02 3.45
N ILE A 709 17.67 18.62 4.18
CA ILE A 709 16.94 17.96 5.29
C ILE A 709 15.48 17.76 4.89
N TYR A 710 15.03 16.51 4.80
CA TYR A 710 13.67 16.19 4.35
C TYR A 710 12.61 16.39 5.45
N GLY A 711 11.39 16.75 5.03
CA GLY A 711 10.20 16.90 5.88
C GLY A 711 9.45 15.60 6.21
N GLY A 712 8.17 15.69 6.59
CA GLY A 712 7.35 14.52 6.96
C GLY A 712 6.92 14.45 8.43
N GLY A 713 6.82 15.63 9.07
CA GLY A 713 6.25 15.78 10.42
C GLY A 713 7.03 15.03 11.51
N PHE A 714 8.35 14.85 11.32
CA PHE A 714 9.23 14.05 12.17
C PHE A 714 8.79 12.58 12.36
N SER A 715 7.78 12.12 11.62
CA SER A 715 7.15 10.80 11.78
C SER A 715 7.47 9.87 10.61
N THR A 716 7.75 10.44 9.43
CA THR A 716 8.02 9.73 8.16
C THR A 716 9.00 10.52 7.31
N GLY A 717 9.53 9.89 6.25
CA GLY A 717 10.41 10.50 5.25
C GLY A 717 11.68 9.69 4.96
N SER A 718 12.46 10.11 3.96
CA SER A 718 13.76 9.53 3.61
C SER A 718 14.49 10.39 2.57
N CYS A 719 15.79 10.20 2.39
CA CYS A 719 16.61 10.85 1.36
C CYS A 719 16.76 10.06 0.06
N ILE A 720 15.82 9.14 -0.27
CA ILE A 720 15.91 8.33 -1.49
C ILE A 720 15.99 9.21 -2.75
N LYS A 721 16.91 8.87 -3.65
CA LYS A 721 17.11 9.57 -4.93
C LYS A 721 15.84 9.61 -5.78
N ASP A 722 15.00 8.59 -5.70
CA ASP A 722 13.71 8.57 -6.40
C ASP A 722 12.76 9.67 -5.93
N LYS A 723 12.91 10.21 -4.72
CA LYS A 723 12.09 11.34 -4.22
C LYS A 723 12.84 12.67 -4.29
N PHE A 724 14.15 12.66 -4.02
CA PHE A 724 14.98 13.86 -3.95
C PHE A 724 16.19 13.74 -4.90
N GLY A 725 15.91 13.51 -6.18
CA GLY A 725 16.93 13.33 -7.22
C GLY A 725 17.65 14.65 -7.53
N PRO A 726 18.99 14.63 -7.64
CA PRO A 726 19.80 15.85 -7.78
C PRO A 726 19.73 16.47 -9.18
N ASP A 727 19.03 15.85 -10.13
CA ASP A 727 19.10 16.13 -11.56
C ASP A 727 18.94 17.60 -11.94
N TYR A 728 18.03 18.32 -11.28
CA TYR A 728 17.82 19.74 -11.55
C TYR A 728 18.94 20.60 -10.95
N LEU A 729 19.39 20.29 -9.73
CA LEU A 729 20.47 21.02 -9.06
C LEU A 729 21.82 20.82 -9.78
N MET A 730 22.01 19.70 -10.48
CA MET A 730 23.18 19.44 -11.31
C MET A 730 23.23 20.29 -12.59
N HIS A 731 22.30 21.23 -12.82
CA HIS A 731 22.53 22.32 -13.79
C HIS A 731 23.52 23.36 -13.27
N GLU A 732 23.62 23.51 -11.95
CA GLU A 732 24.44 24.53 -11.31
C GLU A 732 25.70 23.91 -10.69
N ASP A 733 26.72 24.74 -10.48
CA ASP A 733 28.01 24.29 -9.97
C ASP A 733 27.99 24.25 -8.44
N VAL A 734 27.33 23.22 -7.91
CA VAL A 734 27.17 22.97 -6.47
C VAL A 734 27.39 21.50 -6.12
N VAL A 735 27.74 21.24 -4.86
CA VAL A 735 27.70 19.89 -4.27
C VAL A 735 26.42 19.73 -3.48
N VAL A 736 25.65 18.66 -3.74
CA VAL A 736 24.41 18.38 -3.02
C VAL A 736 24.60 17.19 -2.09
N VAL A 737 24.23 17.34 -0.83
CA VAL A 737 24.23 16.28 0.18
C VAL A 737 22.81 16.00 0.64
N THR A 738 22.41 14.73 0.69
CA THR A 738 21.13 14.29 1.25
C THR A 738 21.38 13.21 2.30
N PHE A 739 20.59 13.15 3.37
CA PHE A 739 20.81 12.15 4.43
C PHE A 739 19.53 11.75 5.16
N ASN A 740 19.53 10.55 5.75
CA ASN A 740 18.45 10.02 6.60
C ASN A 740 18.69 10.40 8.06
N TYR A 741 17.63 10.62 8.85
CA TYR A 741 17.67 10.72 10.31
C TYR A 741 16.53 9.91 10.94
N ARG A 742 16.64 9.51 12.22
CA ARG A 742 15.58 8.74 12.89
C ARG A 742 14.29 9.55 13.05
N VAL A 743 13.15 8.90 12.87
CA VAL A 743 11.81 9.50 12.94
C VAL A 743 10.93 8.81 13.99
N SER A 744 9.80 9.43 14.33
CA SER A 744 8.79 8.94 15.27
C SER A 744 9.40 8.61 16.64
N VAL A 745 8.84 7.64 17.36
CA VAL A 745 9.30 7.24 18.71
C VAL A 745 10.79 6.85 18.73
N LEU A 746 11.36 6.34 17.64
CA LEU A 746 12.78 5.97 17.58
C LEU A 746 13.73 7.19 17.58
N GLY A 747 13.26 8.33 17.04
CA GLY A 747 14.04 9.58 16.99
C GLY A 747 13.72 10.57 18.12
N PHE A 748 12.56 10.44 18.77
CA PHE A 748 12.02 11.48 19.64
C PHE A 748 11.42 10.96 20.96
N LEU A 749 11.75 9.74 21.39
CA LEU A 749 11.48 9.28 22.76
C LEU A 749 12.28 10.16 23.76
N SER A 750 11.65 10.55 24.86
CA SER A 750 12.27 11.40 25.90
C SER A 750 11.94 10.86 27.29
N LEU A 751 12.94 10.80 28.16
CA LEU A 751 12.84 10.38 29.56
C LEU A 751 13.48 11.43 30.47
N CYS A 752 13.03 11.55 31.71
CA CYS A 752 13.52 12.53 32.69
C CYS A 752 14.78 12.09 33.44
N ASP A 753 15.06 10.79 33.57
CA ASP A 753 16.21 10.26 34.32
C ASP A 753 17.54 10.43 33.53
N PRO A 754 18.49 11.25 34.04
CA PRO A 754 19.78 11.46 33.39
C PRO A 754 20.64 10.20 33.28
N ALA A 755 20.51 9.25 34.22
CA ALA A 755 21.26 8.00 34.19
C ALA A 755 20.93 7.15 32.96
N LEU A 756 19.74 7.36 32.37
CA LEU A 756 19.29 6.63 31.21
C LEU A 756 19.84 7.20 29.90
N LYS A 757 20.34 8.44 29.82
CA LYS A 757 20.86 9.03 28.57
C LYS A 757 19.87 8.96 27.39
N VAL A 758 18.60 9.25 27.63
CA VAL A 758 17.53 9.42 26.62
C VAL A 758 16.84 10.79 26.83
N PRO A 759 17.56 11.91 26.69
CA PRO A 759 17.01 13.24 26.96
C PRO A 759 15.96 13.70 25.93
N GLY A 760 15.83 13.00 24.80
CA GLY A 760 15.02 13.41 23.65
C GLY A 760 15.87 13.76 22.42
N ASN A 761 15.18 14.09 21.32
CA ASN A 761 15.76 14.69 20.11
C ASN A 761 16.88 13.89 19.41
N ALA A 762 16.95 12.57 19.57
CA ALA A 762 17.94 11.73 18.90
C ALA A 762 17.96 11.95 17.37
N GLY A 763 16.80 12.18 16.75
CA GLY A 763 16.68 12.52 15.33
C GLY A 763 17.30 13.87 14.93
N LEU A 764 17.35 14.87 15.81
CA LEU A 764 18.09 16.13 15.56
C LEU A 764 19.60 15.92 15.77
N LYS A 765 19.97 15.08 16.76
CA LYS A 765 21.38 14.72 17.02
C LYS A 765 21.98 13.94 15.83
N ASP A 766 21.18 13.12 15.16
CA ASP A 766 21.54 12.47 13.88
C ASP A 766 21.92 13.51 12.82
N GLN A 767 21.16 14.61 12.72
CA GLN A 767 21.42 15.68 11.76
C GLN A 767 22.71 16.45 12.08
N VAL A 768 22.98 16.73 13.37
CA VAL A 768 24.26 17.36 13.78
C VAL A 768 25.44 16.50 13.38
N LEU A 769 25.38 15.19 13.64
CA LEU A 769 26.46 14.27 13.28
C LEU A 769 26.65 14.15 11.76
N ALA A 770 25.56 14.19 10.98
CA ALA A 770 25.66 14.26 9.52
C ALA A 770 26.36 15.55 9.05
N LEU A 771 26.11 16.69 9.70
CA LEU A 771 26.80 17.96 9.39
C LEU A 771 28.28 17.93 9.77
N GLU A 772 28.63 17.32 10.90
CA GLU A 772 30.03 17.08 11.28
C GLU A 772 30.75 16.24 10.21
N TRP A 773 30.07 15.20 9.71
CA TRP A 773 30.58 14.40 8.60
C TRP A 773 30.79 15.23 7.33
N VAL A 774 29.82 16.07 6.95
CA VAL A 774 29.91 16.94 5.77
C VAL A 774 31.08 17.89 5.90
N ARG A 775 31.18 18.61 7.03
CA ARG A 775 32.28 19.54 7.32
C ARG A 775 33.65 18.88 7.18
N LYS A 776 33.78 17.63 7.63
CA LYS A 776 35.04 16.89 7.58
C LYS A 776 35.37 16.34 6.19
N ASN A 777 34.38 15.89 5.43
CA ASN A 777 34.63 15.07 4.23
C ASN A 777 34.32 15.76 2.90
N ILE A 778 33.50 16.82 2.87
CA ILE A 778 32.97 17.34 1.60
C ILE A 778 34.04 17.89 0.64
N VAL A 779 35.21 18.28 1.18
CA VAL A 779 36.38 18.72 0.40
C VAL A 779 36.87 17.67 -0.60
N HIS A 780 36.73 16.39 -0.27
CA HIS A 780 37.08 15.26 -1.13
C HIS A 780 36.12 15.12 -2.33
N PHE A 781 34.91 15.67 -2.22
CA PHE A 781 33.89 15.64 -3.26
C PHE A 781 33.86 16.93 -4.10
N GLY A 782 34.88 17.78 -3.96
CA GLY A 782 34.95 19.09 -4.62
C GLY A 782 34.17 20.21 -3.94
N GLY A 783 33.56 19.96 -2.77
CA GLY A 783 32.80 20.97 -2.04
C GLY A 783 33.65 21.86 -1.15
N ASP A 784 33.20 23.08 -0.92
CA ASP A 784 33.79 24.02 0.02
C ASP A 784 33.18 23.83 1.42
N PRO A 785 33.93 23.30 2.39
CA PRO A 785 33.42 23.15 3.76
C PRO A 785 33.11 24.50 4.41
N ASN A 786 33.64 25.61 3.89
CA ASN A 786 33.41 26.98 4.38
C ASN A 786 32.29 27.70 3.61
N ASN A 787 31.55 27.00 2.75
CA ASN A 787 30.41 27.54 2.05
C ASN A 787 29.25 26.55 1.98
N ILE A 788 28.78 26.14 3.16
CA ILE A 788 27.68 25.18 3.34
C ILE A 788 26.36 25.93 3.55
N THR A 789 25.34 25.55 2.79
CA THR A 789 23.95 26.01 2.90
C THR A 789 23.06 24.86 3.32
N LEU A 790 22.30 25.01 4.41
CA LEU A 790 21.23 24.07 4.72
C LEU A 790 19.95 24.49 4.00
N PHE A 791 19.22 23.52 3.45
CA PHE A 791 17.89 23.78 2.92
C PHE A 791 16.97 22.59 3.20
N GLY A 792 15.71 22.88 3.48
CA GLY A 792 14.78 21.89 3.99
C GLY A 792 13.36 22.40 3.95
N GLU A 793 12.42 21.46 3.90
CA GLU A 793 10.99 21.73 3.78
C GLU A 793 10.20 21.11 4.93
N SER A 794 9.16 21.80 5.40
CA SER A 794 8.29 21.32 6.49
C SER A 794 9.09 21.01 7.76
N ALA A 795 9.04 19.76 8.26
CA ALA A 795 9.87 19.30 9.38
C ALA A 795 11.38 19.45 9.13
N GLY A 796 11.84 19.46 7.88
CA GLY A 796 13.21 19.78 7.51
C GLY A 796 13.56 21.26 7.72
N ALA A 797 12.65 22.17 7.39
CA ALA A 797 12.81 23.59 7.68
C ALA A 797 12.77 23.87 9.20
N ALA A 798 11.88 23.20 9.93
CA ALA A 798 11.86 23.25 11.38
C ALA A 798 13.17 22.73 11.99
N SER A 799 13.70 21.62 11.46
CA SER A 799 15.02 21.08 11.81
C SER A 799 16.11 22.13 11.61
N ILE A 800 16.17 22.78 10.45
CA ILE A 800 17.15 23.85 10.17
C ILE A 800 17.00 25.00 11.17
N HIS A 801 15.78 25.38 11.52
CA HIS A 801 15.59 26.43 12.52
C HIS A 801 16.14 26.01 13.90
N TYR A 802 15.98 24.76 14.32
CA TYR A 802 16.67 24.24 15.52
C TYR A 802 18.19 24.28 15.38
N LEU A 803 18.73 23.91 14.22
CA LEU A 803 20.17 23.96 13.93
C LEU A 803 20.70 25.39 13.77
N LEU A 804 19.86 26.39 13.52
CA LEU A 804 20.23 27.81 13.58
C LEU A 804 20.26 28.33 15.02
N SER A 805 19.56 27.66 15.95
CA SER A 805 19.41 28.11 17.33
C SER A 805 20.33 27.41 18.32
N THR A 806 20.70 26.16 18.07
CA THR A 806 21.61 25.42 18.97
C THR A 806 23.06 25.85 18.75
N GLU A 807 23.78 26.13 19.82
CA GLU A 807 25.20 26.49 19.76
C GLU A 807 26.09 25.37 19.21
N ARG A 808 25.63 24.11 19.28
CA ARG A 808 26.37 22.95 18.79
C ARG A 808 26.70 22.99 17.31
N THR A 809 25.88 23.68 16.52
CA THR A 809 26.05 23.80 15.07
C THR A 809 26.65 25.12 14.62
N ARG A 810 27.05 25.98 15.57
CA ARG A 810 27.66 27.26 15.25
C ARG A 810 28.86 27.06 14.31
N HIS A 811 28.84 27.78 13.19
CA HIS A 811 29.85 27.71 12.13
C HIS A 811 29.97 26.36 11.41
N MET A 812 29.07 25.39 11.63
CA MET A 812 29.02 24.16 10.82
C MET A 812 28.42 24.42 9.42
N PHE A 813 27.65 25.50 9.27
CA PHE A 813 27.13 25.98 8.01
C PHE A 813 27.02 27.51 8.01
N HIS A 814 26.75 28.08 6.84
CA HIS A 814 26.99 29.49 6.56
C HIS A 814 25.75 30.20 6.05
N LYS A 815 24.73 29.46 5.61
CA LYS A 815 23.48 29.97 5.03
C LYS A 815 22.35 28.97 5.28
N ALA A 816 21.12 29.43 5.30
CA ALA A 816 19.96 28.55 5.46
C ALA A 816 18.77 28.95 4.57
N ILE A 817 18.00 27.97 4.14
CA ILE A 817 16.73 28.16 3.43
C ILE A 817 15.65 27.32 4.13
N CYS A 818 14.71 28.00 4.79
CA CYS A 818 13.60 27.39 5.52
C CYS A 818 12.32 27.46 4.69
N MET A 819 11.89 26.33 4.14
CA MET A 819 10.73 26.23 3.26
C MET A 819 9.53 25.66 4.05
N SER A 820 8.47 26.45 4.22
CA SER A 820 7.20 26.03 4.83
C SER A 820 7.31 25.41 6.24
N GLY A 821 8.24 25.88 7.08
CA GLY A 821 8.36 25.37 8.46
C GLY A 821 9.41 26.05 9.34
N CYS A 822 9.21 25.98 10.65
CA CYS A 822 10.05 26.54 11.70
C CYS A 822 9.74 25.88 13.07
N MET A 823 10.57 26.08 14.09
CA MET A 823 10.32 25.53 15.44
C MET A 823 9.01 25.98 16.11
N LEU A 824 8.42 27.12 15.71
CA LEU A 824 7.19 27.64 16.30
C LEU A 824 5.92 26.97 15.76
N ASN A 825 6.02 26.15 14.72
CA ASN A 825 4.85 25.44 14.22
C ASN A 825 4.37 24.44 15.28
N ASN A 826 3.06 24.39 15.54
CA ASN A 826 2.47 23.53 16.58
C ASN A 826 2.69 22.03 16.36
N TRP A 827 3.05 21.63 15.13
CA TRP A 827 3.37 20.26 14.75
C TRP A 827 4.88 19.96 14.83
N ALA A 828 5.71 20.93 15.24
CA ALA A 828 7.16 20.84 15.29
C ALA A 828 7.76 20.86 16.71
N PHE A 829 6.92 20.97 17.75
CA PHE A 829 7.37 20.98 19.15
C PHE A 829 6.35 20.31 20.07
N SER A 830 6.83 19.47 21.00
CA SER A 830 6.03 18.79 22.02
C SER A 830 6.39 19.27 23.43
N TYR A 831 5.36 19.61 24.22
CA TYR A 831 5.49 19.91 25.65
C TYR A 831 5.28 18.67 26.54
N ASP A 832 4.83 17.55 25.97
CA ASP A 832 4.38 16.36 26.69
C ASP A 832 5.24 15.12 26.40
N ALA A 833 6.46 15.27 25.87
CA ALA A 833 7.25 14.14 25.37
C ALA A 833 7.50 13.01 26.39
N PRO A 834 7.84 13.26 27.68
CA PRO A 834 7.96 12.19 28.68
C PRO A 834 6.64 11.46 28.94
N VAL A 835 5.53 12.21 28.98
CA VAL A 835 4.18 11.64 29.18
C VAL A 835 3.82 10.74 27.99
N LEU A 836 4.05 11.20 26.76
CA LEU A 836 3.79 10.43 25.55
C LEU A 836 4.69 9.19 25.44
N SER A 837 5.93 9.27 25.94
CA SER A 837 6.87 8.14 26.05
C SER A 837 6.37 7.06 27.02
N CYS A 838 5.81 7.46 28.17
CA CYS A 838 5.15 6.50 29.07
C CYS A 838 3.84 5.96 28.48
N LEU A 839 3.04 6.81 27.82
CA LEU A 839 1.76 6.41 27.24
C LEU A 839 1.95 5.39 26.12
N VAL A 840 2.96 5.56 25.26
CA VAL A 840 3.24 4.55 24.23
C VAL A 840 3.65 3.22 24.87
N ALA A 841 4.48 3.22 25.92
CA ALA A 841 4.83 2.00 26.65
C ALA A 841 3.59 1.31 27.23
N CYS A 842 2.69 2.05 27.88
CA CYS A 842 1.43 1.52 28.39
C CYS A 842 0.55 0.97 27.26
N SER A 843 0.46 1.67 26.13
CA SER A 843 -0.31 1.22 24.97
C SER A 843 0.23 -0.07 24.37
N LYS A 844 1.52 -0.36 24.55
CA LYS A 844 2.20 -1.58 24.13
C LYS A 844 2.19 -2.69 25.18
N GLY A 845 1.50 -2.49 26.31
CA GLY A 845 1.28 -3.52 27.32
C GLY A 845 2.18 -3.43 28.55
N TYR A 846 2.93 -2.33 28.74
CA TYR A 846 3.67 -2.09 29.98
C TYR A 846 2.70 -1.95 31.18
N LYS A 847 2.88 -2.81 32.19
CA LYS A 847 2.08 -2.85 33.43
C LYS A 847 2.87 -2.49 34.70
N GLY A 848 4.13 -2.07 34.55
CA GLY A 848 4.99 -1.72 35.68
C GLY A 848 4.72 -0.30 36.21
N PRO A 849 5.48 0.12 37.25
CA PRO A 849 5.40 1.47 37.79
C PRO A 849 5.81 2.52 36.75
N LYS A 850 4.90 3.44 36.43
CA LYS A 850 5.10 4.46 35.38
C LYS A 850 6.18 5.50 35.72
N ASP A 851 6.45 5.66 37.00
CA ASP A 851 7.49 6.51 37.58
C ASP A 851 8.89 5.87 37.51
N ASN A 852 8.98 4.57 37.22
CA ASN A 852 10.26 3.89 37.02
C ASN A 852 10.66 3.87 35.54
N GLU A 853 11.22 4.99 35.08
CA GLU A 853 11.61 5.17 33.68
C GLU A 853 12.65 4.16 33.17
N LYS A 854 13.49 3.62 34.07
CA LYS A 854 14.42 2.54 33.72
C LYS A 854 13.67 1.31 33.22
N LEU A 855 12.63 0.88 33.93
CA LEU A 855 11.80 -0.25 33.53
C LEU A 855 10.98 0.04 32.27
N VAL A 856 10.52 1.29 32.10
CA VAL A 856 9.83 1.72 30.86
C VAL A 856 10.76 1.63 29.67
N LEU A 857 12.00 2.14 29.79
CA LEU A 857 13.01 2.07 28.75
C LEU A 857 13.39 0.63 28.42
N GLU A 858 13.69 -0.18 29.43
CA GLU A 858 14.01 -1.61 29.25
C GLU A 858 12.88 -2.29 28.48
N PHE A 859 11.62 -2.07 28.86
CA PHE A 859 10.48 -2.61 28.13
C PHE A 859 10.45 -2.18 26.65
N LEU A 860 10.58 -0.88 26.37
CA LEU A 860 10.55 -0.34 25.01
C LEU A 860 11.74 -0.83 24.16
N GLN A 861 12.92 -1.03 24.75
CA GLN A 861 14.10 -1.54 24.05
C GLN A 861 13.97 -3.01 23.65
N HIS A 862 13.16 -3.80 24.36
CA HIS A 862 12.91 -5.20 24.02
C HIS A 862 11.82 -5.41 22.95
N LEU A 863 11.04 -4.37 22.63
CA LEU A 863 9.99 -4.48 21.61
C LEU A 863 10.58 -4.51 20.18
N PRO A 864 9.94 -5.22 19.24
CA PRO A 864 10.24 -5.09 17.82
C PRO A 864 10.02 -3.65 17.32
N ALA A 865 10.90 -3.14 16.44
CA ALA A 865 10.83 -1.76 15.96
C ALA A 865 9.54 -1.44 15.17
N ASN A 866 9.02 -2.42 14.42
CA ASN A 866 7.74 -2.28 13.73
C ASN A 866 6.56 -2.11 14.69
N GLU A 867 6.58 -2.76 15.86
CA GLU A 867 5.54 -2.57 16.88
C GLU A 867 5.63 -1.20 17.54
N LEU A 868 6.84 -0.67 17.76
CA LEU A 868 7.06 0.65 18.37
C LEU A 868 6.52 1.80 17.51
N ILE A 869 6.74 1.71 16.19
CA ILE A 869 6.34 2.76 15.24
C ILE A 869 4.82 2.93 15.12
N ASP A 870 4.04 1.89 15.42
CA ASP A 870 2.59 1.98 15.40
C ASP A 870 2.02 2.69 16.63
N VAL A 871 1.96 4.02 16.58
CA VAL A 871 1.51 4.86 17.71
C VAL A 871 0.01 5.16 17.68
N ASP A 872 -0.77 4.44 16.87
CA ASP A 872 -2.17 4.76 16.65
C ASP A 872 -3.04 4.68 17.90
N ALA A 873 -2.68 3.79 18.83
CA ALA A 873 -3.40 3.59 20.09
C ALA A 873 -3.42 4.84 20.99
N ILE A 874 -2.47 5.77 20.83
CA ILE A 874 -2.41 7.01 21.61
C ILE A 874 -2.89 8.24 20.81
N ASN A 875 -3.32 8.06 19.56
CA ASN A 875 -3.68 9.19 18.69
C ASN A 875 -4.86 10.02 19.22
N ASP A 876 -5.82 9.43 19.93
CA ASP A 876 -6.91 10.19 20.55
C ASP A 876 -6.41 11.10 21.67
N GLU A 877 -5.50 10.61 22.50
CA GLU A 877 -4.85 11.40 23.57
C GLU A 877 -3.98 12.51 22.96
N VAL A 878 -3.19 12.20 21.94
CA VAL A 878 -2.38 13.17 21.18
C VAL A 878 -3.26 14.28 20.61
N ARG A 879 -4.42 13.93 20.03
CA ARG A 879 -5.38 14.90 19.51
C ARG A 879 -6.06 15.71 20.60
N ALA A 880 -6.41 15.10 21.73
CA ALA A 880 -7.00 15.78 22.87
C ALA A 880 -6.06 16.87 23.42
N ARG A 881 -4.75 16.63 23.33
CA ARG A 881 -3.67 17.59 23.66
C ARG A 881 -3.38 18.62 22.57
N GLY A 882 -4.03 18.51 21.41
CA GLY A 882 -3.91 19.50 20.32
C GLY A 882 -2.75 19.28 19.36
N TYR A 883 -2.04 18.15 19.43
CA TYR A 883 -0.93 17.84 18.54
C TYR A 883 -1.36 17.20 17.21
N LEU A 884 -0.56 17.45 16.17
CA LEU A 884 -0.74 16.82 14.87
C LEU A 884 -0.06 15.43 14.81
N TYR A 885 1.09 15.29 15.48
CA TYR A 885 1.93 14.10 15.56
C TYR A 885 2.22 13.73 17.03
N ALA A 886 2.56 12.48 17.31
CA ALA A 886 2.81 12.02 18.68
C ALA A 886 4.25 12.28 19.14
N PHE A 887 5.22 12.06 18.27
CA PHE A 887 6.65 12.15 18.58
C PHE A 887 7.31 13.16 17.63
N MET A 888 7.88 14.21 18.19
CA MET A 888 8.50 15.35 17.51
C MET A 888 9.51 16.02 18.46
N PRO A 889 10.29 17.03 18.02
CA PRO A 889 11.22 17.73 18.91
C PRO A 889 10.57 18.21 20.20
N SER A 890 11.33 18.19 21.29
CA SER A 890 10.86 18.57 22.62
C SER A 890 11.98 19.17 23.45
N PHE A 891 11.63 19.83 24.55
CA PHE A 891 12.61 20.29 25.53
C PHE A 891 13.36 19.09 26.13
N GLU A 892 14.69 19.14 26.18
CA GLU A 892 15.48 18.09 26.81
C GLU A 892 15.41 18.22 28.33
N THR A 893 14.92 17.18 28.99
CA THR A 893 14.56 17.15 30.42
C THR A 893 15.73 17.38 31.37
N TYR A 894 16.95 17.18 30.89
CA TYR A 894 18.21 17.50 31.54
C TYR A 894 19.24 17.88 30.49
N GLU A 895 20.24 18.65 30.89
CA GLU A 895 21.34 19.02 30.03
C GLU A 895 22.33 17.86 29.90
N ALA A 896 22.55 17.42 28.67
CA ALA A 896 23.59 16.48 28.28
C ALA A 896 24.59 17.21 27.37
N GLU A 897 25.79 16.65 27.23
CA GLU A 897 26.83 17.23 26.36
C GLU A 897 26.31 17.49 24.94
N ASP A 898 25.44 16.61 24.44
CA ASP A 898 24.87 16.65 23.10
C ASP A 898 23.47 17.26 22.98
N SER A 899 23.03 18.01 24.00
CA SER A 899 21.70 18.61 24.00
C SER A 899 21.50 19.65 22.91
N ILE A 900 20.31 19.64 22.30
CA ILE A 900 19.93 20.54 21.19
C ILE A 900 18.98 21.63 21.68
N ILE A 901 17.93 21.26 22.42
CA ILE A 901 16.88 22.18 22.86
C ILE A 901 16.87 22.24 24.39
N THR A 902 17.58 23.22 24.94
CA THR A 902 17.78 23.40 26.39
C THR A 902 17.11 24.65 26.96
N GLN A 903 16.47 25.46 26.11
CA GLN A 903 15.82 26.69 26.52
C GLN A 903 14.48 26.91 25.77
N PRO A 904 13.59 27.77 26.28
CA PRO A 904 12.35 28.10 25.60
C PRO A 904 12.57 28.68 24.19
N LEU A 905 11.65 28.38 23.27
CA LEU A 905 11.82 28.68 21.84
C LEU A 905 11.96 30.19 21.55
N TRP A 906 11.29 31.06 22.31
CA TRP A 906 11.42 32.51 22.14
C TRP A 906 12.81 33.04 22.52
N LEU A 907 13.41 32.47 23.59
CA LEU A 907 14.78 32.79 23.96
C LEU A 907 15.76 32.28 22.90
N SER A 908 15.50 31.08 22.35
CA SER A 908 16.26 30.53 21.22
C SER A 908 16.24 31.42 19.99
N MET A 909 15.10 32.01 19.60
CA MET A 909 15.07 32.94 18.47
C MET A 909 15.88 34.22 18.72
N LYS A 910 15.89 34.70 19.97
CA LYS A 910 16.61 35.91 20.37
C LYS A 910 18.13 35.70 20.37
N THR A 911 18.60 34.57 20.90
CA THR A 911 20.04 34.30 21.11
C THR A 911 20.66 33.39 20.06
N ALA A 912 19.89 32.93 19.07
CA ALA A 912 20.36 32.02 18.02
C ALA A 912 21.61 32.55 17.32
N TRP A 913 22.68 31.76 17.27
CA TRP A 913 23.85 32.06 16.44
C TRP A 913 23.49 32.26 14.96
N GLY A 914 22.44 31.59 14.49
CA GLY A 914 21.91 31.72 13.13
C GLY A 914 21.45 33.14 12.76
N ASN A 915 21.29 34.04 13.74
CA ASN A 915 21.05 35.46 13.52
C ASN A 915 22.24 36.18 12.85
N GLU A 916 23.42 35.58 12.88
CA GLU A 916 24.65 36.09 12.28
C GLU A 916 24.87 35.60 10.84
N ILE A 917 24.02 34.70 10.32
CA ILE A 917 24.13 34.19 8.95
C ILE A 917 22.89 34.48 8.08
N PRO A 918 23.06 34.58 6.75
CA PRO A 918 21.95 34.85 5.83
C PRO A 918 20.93 33.71 5.79
N VAL A 919 19.64 34.07 5.72
CA VAL A 919 18.54 33.10 5.67
C VAL A 919 17.49 33.50 4.62
N VAL A 920 16.99 32.53 3.86
CA VAL A 920 15.76 32.64 3.07
C VAL A 920 14.63 31.92 3.80
N ILE A 921 13.49 32.58 4.02
CA ILE A 921 12.32 32.01 4.71
C ILE A 921 11.08 32.21 3.83
N GLY A 922 10.27 31.18 3.65
CA GLY A 922 9.03 31.35 2.92
C GLY A 922 8.14 30.12 2.98
N GLY A 923 7.07 30.16 2.20
CA GLY A 923 6.13 29.06 2.07
C GLY A 923 5.33 29.18 0.78
N THR A 924 4.29 28.37 0.66
CA THR A 924 3.41 28.37 -0.52
C THR A 924 2.17 29.21 -0.29
N SER A 925 1.58 29.73 -1.37
CA SER A 925 0.44 30.63 -1.27
C SER A 925 -0.81 30.01 -0.61
N PHE A 926 -0.94 28.67 -0.59
CA PHE A 926 -2.08 27.96 0.01
C PHE A 926 -1.70 26.69 0.80
N GLU A 927 -0.82 26.84 1.78
CA GLU A 927 -0.30 25.78 2.67
C GLU A 927 -1.35 24.80 3.23
N GLY A 928 -2.49 25.33 3.69
CA GLY A 928 -3.50 24.57 4.42
C GLY A 928 -4.26 23.54 3.58
N LEU A 929 -4.06 23.51 2.25
CA LEU A 929 -4.51 22.41 1.38
C LEU A 929 -4.03 21.03 1.88
N LEU A 930 -2.91 20.97 2.62
CA LEU A 930 -2.44 19.78 3.35
C LEU A 930 -3.52 19.15 4.25
N MET A 931 -4.40 19.95 4.84
CA MET A 931 -5.42 19.48 5.78
C MET A 931 -6.65 18.88 5.09
N TYR A 932 -6.78 19.02 3.78
CA TYR A 932 -7.95 18.57 3.03
C TYR A 932 -8.32 17.09 3.26
N PRO A 933 -7.38 16.11 3.16
CA PRO A 933 -7.70 14.71 3.42
C PRO A 933 -8.22 14.47 4.84
N ARG A 934 -7.65 15.18 5.82
CA ARG A 934 -8.00 15.02 7.24
C ARG A 934 -9.37 15.59 7.54
N LEU A 935 -9.70 16.77 7.01
CA LEU A 935 -11.02 17.39 7.20
C LEU A 935 -12.12 16.60 6.48
N LYS A 936 -11.86 16.05 5.29
CA LYS A 936 -12.80 15.18 4.59
C LYS A 936 -13.04 13.86 5.30
N LYS A 937 -11.98 13.24 5.84
CA LYS A 937 -12.09 11.97 6.59
C LYS A 937 -12.77 12.16 7.95
N ARG A 938 -12.63 13.35 8.54
CA ARG A 938 -13.07 13.69 9.89
C ARG A 938 -13.79 15.03 9.96
N PRO A 939 -15.00 15.12 9.38
CA PRO A 939 -15.77 16.37 9.37
C PRO A 939 -16.14 16.85 10.77
N GLU A 940 -16.13 15.97 11.78
CA GLU A 940 -16.36 16.34 13.18
C GLU A 940 -15.35 17.35 13.72
N ILE A 941 -14.17 17.48 13.10
CA ILE A 941 -13.21 18.54 13.42
C ILE A 941 -13.82 19.91 13.12
N MET A 942 -14.45 20.06 11.95
CA MET A 942 -15.12 21.31 11.56
C MET A 942 -16.33 21.58 12.44
N SER A 943 -17.14 20.54 12.73
CA SER A 943 -18.29 20.67 13.64
C SER A 943 -17.86 21.09 15.05
N ARG A 944 -16.75 20.56 15.56
CA ARG A 944 -16.20 20.93 16.86
C ARG A 944 -15.72 22.38 16.89
N LEU A 945 -15.01 22.84 15.84
CA LEU A 945 -14.60 24.23 15.74
C LEU A 945 -15.79 25.19 15.60
N ALA A 946 -16.88 24.75 14.96
CA ALA A 946 -18.13 25.51 14.88
C ALA A 946 -18.82 25.63 16.25
N GLN A 947 -18.86 24.55 17.03
CA GLN A 947 -19.49 24.50 18.35
C GLN A 947 -18.64 25.16 19.45
N GLN A 948 -17.31 25.14 19.28
CA GLN A 948 -16.33 25.63 20.25
C GLN A 948 -15.32 26.56 19.55
N PRO A 949 -15.73 27.81 19.18
CA PRO A 949 -14.88 28.75 18.47
C PRO A 949 -13.58 29.09 19.21
N GLU A 950 -13.55 28.98 20.55
CA GLU A 950 -12.34 29.15 21.35
C GLU A 950 -11.20 28.20 20.94
N LYS A 951 -11.52 27.04 20.34
CA LYS A 951 -10.53 26.10 19.81
C LYS A 951 -9.88 26.55 18.50
N LEU A 952 -10.36 27.64 17.90
CA LEU A 952 -9.68 28.30 16.78
C LEU A 952 -8.35 28.94 17.22
N LEU A 953 -8.20 29.26 18.50
CA LEU A 953 -6.96 29.84 18.99
C LEU A 953 -5.82 28.80 19.04
N PRO A 954 -4.58 29.22 18.76
CA PRO A 954 -3.39 28.44 19.07
C PRO A 954 -3.30 28.10 20.57
N ALA A 955 -2.76 26.93 20.90
CA ALA A 955 -2.72 26.43 22.28
C ALA A 955 -1.82 27.29 23.20
N ASP A 956 -0.75 27.87 22.65
CA ASP A 956 0.20 28.74 23.32
C ASP A 956 -0.38 30.11 23.70
N ILE A 957 -1.49 30.55 23.11
CA ILE A 957 -2.22 31.77 23.55
C ILE A 957 -2.60 31.71 25.03
N SER A 958 -2.90 30.51 25.54
CA SER A 958 -3.25 30.31 26.95
C SER A 958 -2.09 30.59 27.92
N LEU A 959 -0.84 30.51 27.45
CA LEU A 959 0.38 30.77 28.23
C LEU A 959 0.57 32.26 28.51
N PHE A 960 0.08 33.14 27.63
CA PHE A 960 0.23 34.60 27.75
C PHE A 960 -0.85 35.28 28.60
N GLY A 961 -1.57 34.54 29.45
CA GLY A 961 -2.50 35.11 30.43
C GLY A 961 -3.76 35.78 29.85
N ARG A 962 -4.00 35.68 28.54
CA ARG A 962 -5.14 36.32 27.83
C ARG A 962 -6.48 35.56 27.98
N ARG A 963 -6.64 34.76 29.03
CA ARG A 963 -7.86 33.94 29.26
C ARG A 963 -9.16 34.76 29.23
N LYS A 964 -9.12 36.00 29.72
CA LYS A 964 -10.27 36.92 29.73
C LYS A 964 -10.68 37.42 28.33
N GLN A 965 -9.78 37.34 27.35
CA GLN A 965 -9.98 37.83 25.97
C GLN A 965 -10.25 36.71 24.96
N VAL A 966 -10.19 35.44 25.39
CA VAL A 966 -10.36 34.25 24.53
C VAL A 966 -11.58 34.34 23.62
N LYS A 967 -12.73 34.75 24.16
CA LYS A 967 -13.96 34.90 23.38
C LYS A 967 -13.80 35.92 22.25
N CYS A 968 -13.38 37.15 22.58
CA CYS A 968 -13.18 38.22 21.61
C CYS A 968 -12.15 37.85 20.54
N LEU A 969 -10.99 37.29 20.93
CA LEU A 969 -9.96 36.87 19.98
C LEU A 969 -10.44 35.76 19.03
N SER A 970 -11.21 34.80 19.56
CA SER A 970 -11.80 33.73 18.75
C SER A 970 -12.85 34.25 17.77
N GLU A 971 -13.64 35.25 18.16
CA GLU A 971 -14.62 35.91 17.30
C GLU A 971 -13.93 36.68 16.17
N THR A 972 -12.85 37.42 16.46
CA THR A 972 -12.09 38.12 15.42
C THR A 972 -11.47 37.16 14.40
N LEU A 973 -10.89 36.03 14.84
CA LEU A 973 -10.39 35.01 13.91
C LEU A 973 -11.51 34.39 13.07
N LYS A 974 -12.65 34.14 13.71
CA LYS A 974 -13.83 33.60 13.02
C LYS A 974 -14.30 34.57 11.93
N GLU A 975 -14.47 35.85 12.26
CA GLU A 975 -14.86 36.88 11.31
C GLU A 975 -13.84 37.02 10.17
N THR A 976 -12.54 37.02 10.49
CA THR A 976 -11.45 37.21 9.51
C THR A 976 -11.38 36.09 8.47
N HIS A 977 -11.59 34.83 8.88
CA HIS A 977 -11.46 33.68 7.98
C HIS A 977 -12.79 33.16 7.43
N PHE A 978 -13.89 33.36 8.15
CA PHE A 978 -15.19 32.78 7.80
C PHE A 978 -16.27 33.83 7.54
N GLY A 979 -16.12 35.06 8.02
CA GLY A 979 -17.15 36.11 7.96
C GLY A 979 -18.48 35.63 8.54
N ASP A 980 -19.57 35.96 7.85
CA ASP A 980 -20.93 35.52 8.20
C ASP A 980 -21.27 34.09 7.73
N LYS A 981 -20.31 33.38 7.12
CA LYS A 981 -20.57 32.04 6.57
C LYS A 981 -20.68 31.00 7.67
N GLU A 982 -21.58 30.04 7.48
CA GLU A 982 -21.70 28.89 8.39
C GLU A 982 -20.44 28.00 8.36
N LEU A 983 -19.97 27.62 9.54
CA LEU A 983 -18.84 26.70 9.70
C LEU A 983 -19.28 25.24 9.51
N ASN A 984 -19.37 24.82 8.26
CA ASN A 984 -19.75 23.47 7.86
C ASN A 984 -18.93 22.97 6.66
N GLU A 985 -19.13 21.73 6.25
CA GLU A 985 -18.37 21.08 5.16
C GLU A 985 -18.45 21.83 3.81
N LYS A 986 -19.50 22.61 3.55
CA LYS A 986 -19.65 23.37 2.29
C LYS A 986 -18.60 24.47 2.17
N ASN A 987 -18.10 24.97 3.32
CA ASN A 987 -17.12 26.04 3.39
C ASN A 987 -15.71 25.53 3.75
N ILE A 988 -15.38 24.29 3.33
CA ILE A 988 -14.08 23.66 3.65
C ILE A 988 -12.87 24.50 3.23
N LEU A 989 -12.92 25.24 2.12
CA LEU A 989 -11.81 26.10 1.67
C LEU A 989 -11.47 27.19 2.68
N LEU A 990 -12.46 27.72 3.42
CA LEU A 990 -12.22 28.71 4.48
C LEU A 990 -11.48 28.08 5.67
N PHE A 991 -11.76 26.82 5.98
CA PHE A 991 -10.98 26.07 6.97
C PHE A 991 -9.55 25.83 6.49
N LEU A 992 -9.34 25.47 5.22
CA LEU A 992 -7.99 25.28 4.66
C LEU A 992 -7.21 26.60 4.66
N ASP A 993 -7.84 27.73 4.32
CA ASP A 993 -7.20 29.05 4.40
C ASP A 993 -6.78 29.33 5.84
N TYR A 994 -7.70 29.18 6.80
CA TYR A 994 -7.40 29.29 8.21
C TYR A 994 -6.24 28.39 8.67
N PHE A 995 -6.19 27.13 8.22
CA PHE A 995 -5.08 26.22 8.55
C PHE A 995 -3.75 26.65 7.91
N SER A 996 -3.77 27.39 6.80
CA SER A 996 -2.55 27.96 6.19
C SER A 996 -1.85 28.93 7.15
N TYR A 997 -2.62 29.76 7.85
CA TYR A 997 -2.08 30.70 8.84
C TYR A 997 -1.76 30.02 10.15
N ARG A 998 -2.68 29.20 10.66
CA ARG A 998 -2.50 28.49 11.93
C ARG A 998 -1.29 27.58 11.94
N LEU A 999 -1.09 26.81 10.86
CA LEU A 999 -0.06 25.77 10.82
C LEU A 999 1.25 26.23 10.20
N PHE A 1000 1.29 27.35 9.47
CA PHE A 1000 2.48 27.75 8.70
C PHE A 1000 2.77 29.25 8.70
N TRP A 1001 1.93 30.07 8.04
CA TRP A 1001 2.28 31.46 7.76
C TRP A 1001 2.48 32.30 9.02
N HIS A 1002 1.63 32.16 10.04
CA HIS A 1002 1.80 32.97 11.25
C HIS A 1002 3.07 32.60 12.05
N PRO A 1003 3.35 31.31 12.33
CA PRO A 1003 4.65 30.92 12.88
C PRO A 1003 5.86 31.46 12.09
N LEU A 1004 5.84 31.38 10.75
CA LEU A 1004 6.92 31.91 9.90
C LEU A 1004 7.05 33.43 10.03
N HIS A 1005 5.93 34.16 10.02
CA HIS A 1005 5.89 35.61 10.21
C HIS A 1005 6.49 36.03 11.55
N ARG A 1006 6.21 35.28 12.63
CA ARG A 1006 6.83 35.50 13.94
C ARG A 1006 8.34 35.33 13.90
N VAL A 1007 8.85 34.31 13.20
CA VAL A 1007 10.30 34.10 13.03
C VAL A 1007 10.93 35.22 12.22
N ILE A 1008 10.30 35.66 11.13
CA ILE A 1008 10.79 36.79 10.32
C ILE A 1008 10.79 38.08 11.15
N ALA A 1009 9.75 38.33 11.97
CA ALA A 1009 9.70 39.46 12.89
C ALA A 1009 10.81 39.40 13.95
N ALA A 1010 11.08 38.20 14.49
CA ALA A 1010 12.17 37.99 15.43
C ALA A 1010 13.53 38.28 14.78
N ARG A 1011 13.75 37.79 13.54
CA ARG A 1011 14.98 38.10 12.78
C ARG A 1011 15.09 39.57 12.41
N LEU A 1012 14.01 40.24 12.03
CA LEU A 1012 14.03 41.69 11.78
C LEU A 1012 14.50 42.47 13.01
N LYS A 1013 14.15 42.00 14.21
CA LYS A 1013 14.54 42.62 15.48
C LYS A 1013 15.97 42.23 15.92
N TYR A 1014 16.35 40.96 15.77
CA TYR A 1014 17.53 40.40 16.42
C TYR A 1014 18.67 39.99 15.46
N ALA A 1015 18.38 39.72 14.19
CA ALA A 1015 19.39 39.29 13.23
C ALA A 1015 20.24 40.46 12.73
N SER A 1016 21.54 40.23 12.67
CA SER A 1016 22.50 41.14 12.02
C SER A 1016 22.64 40.81 10.54
N ALA A 1017 22.41 39.55 10.14
CA ALA A 1017 22.52 39.08 8.78
C ALA A 1017 21.20 39.14 8.00
N SER A 1018 21.35 39.17 6.67
CA SER A 1018 20.24 39.31 5.73
C SER A 1018 19.19 38.22 5.89
N THR A 1019 17.93 38.64 5.84
CA THR A 1019 16.79 37.74 5.78
C THR A 1019 15.98 38.07 4.54
N TYR A 1020 15.76 37.09 3.69
CA TYR A 1020 14.94 37.22 2.50
C TYR A 1020 13.66 36.42 2.67
N GLN A 1021 12.53 36.97 2.20
CA GLN A 1021 11.25 36.28 2.28
C GLN A 1021 10.59 36.08 0.93
N TYR A 1022 10.03 34.90 0.72
CA TYR A 1022 9.36 34.52 -0.53
C TYR A 1022 7.99 33.89 -0.28
N CYS A 1023 7.12 34.01 -1.28
CA CYS A 1023 5.92 33.20 -1.43
C CYS A 1023 6.03 32.46 -2.75
N PHE A 1024 6.00 31.13 -2.70
CA PHE A 1024 5.91 30.32 -3.91
C PHE A 1024 4.44 30.22 -4.32
N ASP A 1025 4.13 30.81 -5.47
CA ASP A 1025 2.77 31.02 -5.97
C ASP A 1025 2.64 30.62 -7.45
N PHE A 1026 3.57 29.80 -7.94
CA PHE A 1026 3.49 29.26 -9.29
C PHE A 1026 2.49 28.09 -9.32
N ASP A 1027 1.27 28.43 -9.73
CA ASP A 1027 0.18 27.48 -9.99
C ASP A 1027 0.30 26.89 -11.41
N SER A 1028 0.91 25.72 -11.49
CA SER A 1028 0.80 24.83 -12.63
C SER A 1028 -0.35 23.84 -12.42
N PRO A 1029 -1.27 23.70 -13.38
CA PRO A 1029 -2.30 22.68 -13.29
C PRO A 1029 -1.66 21.28 -13.14
N THR A 1030 -0.56 21.01 -13.85
CA THR A 1030 0.00 19.66 -14.00
C THR A 1030 1.19 19.35 -13.10
N PHE A 1031 1.90 20.36 -12.58
CA PHE A 1031 3.22 20.18 -11.96
C PHE A 1031 3.30 20.55 -10.47
N ASN A 1032 2.24 21.09 -9.85
CA ASN A 1032 2.11 21.17 -8.39
C ASN A 1032 1.78 19.79 -7.80
N HIS A 1033 2.78 18.92 -7.65
CA HIS A 1033 2.61 17.49 -7.31
C HIS A 1033 1.92 17.22 -5.97
N HIS A 1034 2.16 18.04 -4.96
CA HIS A 1034 1.63 17.85 -3.62
C HIS A 1034 0.18 18.29 -3.52
N ARG A 1035 -0.24 19.38 -4.20
CA ARG A 1035 -1.67 19.74 -4.29
C ARG A 1035 -2.51 18.56 -4.75
N ASN A 1036 -2.25 18.01 -5.94
CA ASN A 1036 -3.14 16.95 -6.43
C ASN A 1036 -2.87 15.60 -5.73
N MET A 1037 -1.83 15.48 -4.90
CA MET A 1037 -1.73 14.39 -3.91
C MET A 1037 -2.76 14.64 -2.79
N PHE A 1038 -2.78 15.80 -2.15
CA PHE A 1038 -3.71 16.05 -1.04
C PHE A 1038 -5.17 16.19 -1.48
N CYS A 1039 -5.42 16.99 -2.50
CA CYS A 1039 -6.77 17.44 -2.86
C CYS A 1039 -7.32 16.75 -4.11
N GLY A 1040 -6.42 16.31 -4.97
CA GLY A 1040 -6.84 15.58 -6.14
C GLY A 1040 -7.55 16.38 -7.22
N ASN A 1041 -8.84 16.11 -7.43
CA ASN A 1041 -9.70 16.76 -8.44
C ASN A 1041 -10.56 17.82 -7.82
N ASP A 1042 -10.75 17.68 -6.52
CA ASP A 1042 -11.71 18.45 -5.76
C ASP A 1042 -11.23 19.91 -5.67
N ILE A 1043 -9.91 20.12 -5.78
CA ILE A 1043 -9.27 21.43 -5.82
C ILE A 1043 -8.17 21.40 -6.88
N THR A 1044 -8.34 22.19 -7.94
CA THR A 1044 -7.43 22.27 -9.10
C THR A 1044 -6.57 23.53 -9.14
N GLU A 1045 -6.80 24.47 -8.23
CA GLU A 1045 -6.12 25.76 -8.14
C GLU A 1045 -5.49 25.95 -6.76
N GLY A 1046 -4.50 26.83 -6.69
CA GLY A 1046 -3.73 27.14 -5.48
C GLY A 1046 -2.48 26.29 -5.32
N VAL A 1047 -1.56 26.74 -4.48
CA VAL A 1047 -0.24 26.10 -4.31
C VAL A 1047 -0.14 25.50 -2.91
N ALA A 1048 -0.23 24.17 -2.84
CA ALA A 1048 -0.26 23.45 -1.57
C ALA A 1048 1.12 23.34 -0.93
N HIS A 1049 1.13 23.02 0.36
CA HIS A 1049 2.34 22.67 1.10
C HIS A 1049 3.25 21.72 0.30
N ALA A 1050 4.56 22.00 0.27
CA ALA A 1050 5.60 21.26 -0.47
C ALA A 1050 5.55 21.30 -2.01
N ASP A 1051 4.68 22.10 -2.64
CA ASP A 1051 4.62 22.15 -4.11
C ASP A 1051 5.87 22.74 -4.77
N ASP A 1052 6.60 23.61 -4.07
CA ASP A 1052 7.90 24.16 -4.50
C ASP A 1052 8.99 23.08 -4.67
N LEU A 1053 8.91 21.97 -3.93
CA LEU A 1053 9.81 20.81 -4.10
C LEU A 1053 9.77 20.21 -5.50
N SER A 1054 8.63 20.31 -6.18
CA SER A 1054 8.47 19.84 -7.56
C SER A 1054 9.48 20.49 -8.52
N TYR A 1055 9.94 21.69 -8.17
CA TYR A 1055 10.80 22.54 -9.00
C TYR A 1055 12.26 22.57 -8.51
N LEU A 1056 12.57 21.96 -7.36
CA LEU A 1056 13.95 21.79 -6.86
C LEU A 1056 14.52 20.39 -7.13
N PHE A 1057 13.68 19.36 -7.05
CA PHE A 1057 14.12 17.97 -7.16
C PHE A 1057 13.41 17.24 -8.29
N TYR A 1058 14.17 16.38 -8.97
CA TYR A 1058 13.55 15.34 -9.77
C TYR A 1058 13.04 14.26 -8.83
N SER A 1059 11.75 13.98 -8.92
CA SER A 1059 11.08 13.01 -8.07
C SER A 1059 10.37 11.99 -8.92
N TYR A 1060 9.94 10.92 -8.27
CA TYR A 1060 9.33 9.84 -8.98
C TYR A 1060 7.99 10.16 -9.57
N TYR A 1061 7.34 11.23 -9.14
CA TYR A 1061 6.13 11.77 -9.73
C TYR A 1061 6.42 12.86 -10.79
N SER A 1062 7.68 13.24 -11.04
CA SER A 1062 8.14 14.26 -12.00
C SER A 1062 8.40 13.69 -13.40
N ARG A 1063 8.22 14.48 -14.46
CA ARG A 1063 8.46 14.09 -15.87
C ARG A 1063 9.49 15.05 -16.49
N PRO A 1064 10.25 14.63 -17.52
CA PRO A 1064 11.03 15.56 -18.33
C PRO A 1064 10.13 16.65 -18.91
N LEU A 1065 10.62 17.88 -18.92
CA LEU A 1065 9.93 19.05 -19.43
C LEU A 1065 10.65 19.57 -20.67
N ASN A 1066 9.89 20.24 -21.55
CA ASN A 1066 10.49 20.95 -22.67
C ASN A 1066 11.15 22.24 -22.16
N ASN A 1067 12.26 22.62 -22.80
CA ASN A 1067 13.06 23.77 -22.40
C ASN A 1067 12.33 25.13 -22.52
N ASP A 1068 11.21 25.17 -23.24
CA ASP A 1068 10.37 26.36 -23.46
C ASP A 1068 9.16 26.44 -22.50
N SER A 1069 8.92 25.41 -21.69
CA SER A 1069 7.77 25.39 -20.76
C SER A 1069 7.95 26.35 -19.58
N LYS A 1070 6.84 26.92 -19.10
CA LYS A 1070 6.85 27.77 -17.90
C LYS A 1070 7.31 26.98 -16.67
N GLU A 1071 6.94 25.71 -16.56
CA GLU A 1071 7.41 24.83 -15.48
C GLU A 1071 8.94 24.66 -15.51
N TYR A 1072 9.53 24.44 -16.68
CA TYR A 1072 10.99 24.31 -16.80
C TYR A 1072 11.69 25.65 -16.53
N LEU A 1073 11.14 26.76 -17.01
CA LEU A 1073 11.63 28.10 -16.66
C LEU A 1073 11.54 28.33 -15.14
N THR A 1074 10.47 27.88 -14.47
CA THR A 1074 10.35 27.94 -13.01
C THR A 1074 11.39 27.04 -12.32
N ILE A 1075 11.71 25.86 -12.85
CA ILE A 1075 12.84 25.05 -12.37
C ILE A 1075 14.13 25.86 -12.46
N LEU A 1076 14.47 26.41 -13.64
CA LEU A 1076 15.68 27.20 -13.84
C LEU A 1076 15.74 28.41 -12.91
N ARG A 1077 14.62 29.13 -12.74
CA ARG A 1077 14.51 30.25 -11.81
C ARG A 1077 14.80 29.80 -10.38
N LEU A 1078 14.10 28.77 -9.91
CA LEU A 1078 14.17 28.34 -8.52
C LEU A 1078 15.55 27.77 -8.18
N ILE A 1079 16.11 26.88 -9.01
CA ILE A 1079 17.47 26.35 -8.79
C ILE A 1079 18.48 27.49 -8.86
N LYS A 1080 18.33 28.47 -9.76
CA LYS A 1080 19.28 29.55 -9.88
C LYS A 1080 19.26 30.46 -8.66
N ILE A 1081 18.06 30.83 -8.19
CA ILE A 1081 17.89 31.66 -7.00
C ILE A 1081 18.52 30.96 -5.78
N TRP A 1082 18.23 29.67 -5.58
CA TRP A 1082 18.70 28.90 -4.41
C TRP A 1082 20.22 28.70 -4.45
N THR A 1083 20.78 28.37 -5.63
CA THR A 1083 22.22 28.15 -5.80
C THR A 1083 23.01 29.46 -5.82
N THR A 1084 22.43 30.55 -6.32
CA THR A 1084 23.04 31.89 -6.25
C THR A 1084 23.09 32.36 -4.81
N PHE A 1085 22.02 32.15 -4.04
CA PHE A 1085 22.05 32.38 -2.60
C PHE A 1085 23.12 31.51 -1.92
N ALA A 1086 23.16 30.21 -2.21
CA ALA A 1086 24.18 29.30 -1.66
C ALA A 1086 25.61 29.76 -1.97
N LYS A 1087 25.84 30.29 -3.18
CA LYS A 1087 27.14 30.81 -3.61
C LYS A 1087 27.50 32.13 -2.93
N ASN A 1088 26.56 33.08 -2.87
CA ASN A 1088 26.86 34.50 -2.68
C ASN A 1088 26.21 35.14 -1.46
N SER A 1089 25.41 34.40 -0.66
CA SER A 1089 24.58 34.96 0.43
C SER A 1089 23.45 35.88 -0.03
N ASN A 1090 23.29 36.08 -1.33
CA ASN A 1090 22.31 36.97 -1.96
C ASN A 1090 21.60 36.19 -3.08
N PRO A 1091 20.25 36.12 -3.07
CA PRO A 1091 19.49 35.35 -4.05
C PRO A 1091 19.32 36.04 -5.42
N ASN A 1092 19.69 37.33 -5.55
CA ASN A 1092 19.54 38.09 -6.80
C ASN A 1092 20.38 37.48 -7.92
N CYS A 1093 19.76 37.32 -9.08
CA CYS A 1093 20.34 36.65 -10.24
C CYS A 1093 19.68 37.16 -11.52
N VAL A 1094 20.03 36.58 -12.68
CA VAL A 1094 19.46 36.97 -13.97
C VAL A 1094 17.93 36.93 -14.05
N TYR A 1095 17.27 36.18 -13.16
CA TYR A 1095 15.81 36.07 -13.10
C TYR A 1095 15.15 36.95 -12.03
N VAL A 1096 15.93 37.52 -11.12
CA VAL A 1096 15.45 38.29 -9.98
C VAL A 1096 16.36 39.49 -9.80
N ASN A 1097 15.82 40.65 -10.14
CA ASN A 1097 16.46 41.94 -9.89
C ASN A 1097 15.80 42.57 -8.66
N ASP A 1098 16.62 43.17 -7.81
CA ASP A 1098 16.19 44.01 -6.69
C ASP A 1098 15.31 43.30 -5.63
N TRP A 1099 15.52 41.99 -5.39
CA TRP A 1099 14.97 41.33 -4.20
C TRP A 1099 15.73 41.82 -2.96
N GLU A 1100 15.15 42.81 -2.30
CA GLU A 1100 15.70 43.39 -1.07
C GLU A 1100 15.45 42.50 0.15
N GLU A 1101 16.35 42.58 1.12
CA GLU A 1101 16.18 41.93 2.43
C GLU A 1101 15.07 42.59 3.25
N VAL A 1102 14.45 41.81 4.15
CA VAL A 1102 13.33 42.24 5.01
C VAL A 1102 13.64 43.50 5.82
N LYS A 1103 14.90 43.68 6.24
CA LYS A 1103 15.34 44.86 7.01
C LYS A 1103 15.21 46.16 6.23
N THR A 1104 15.46 46.12 4.92
CA THR A 1104 15.38 47.27 4.03
C THR A 1104 13.97 47.43 3.47
N ALA A 1105 13.38 46.33 3.00
CA ALA A 1105 12.10 46.32 2.31
C ALA A 1105 10.88 46.49 3.24
N GLY A 1106 11.02 46.06 4.49
CA GLY A 1106 9.91 45.88 5.43
C GLY A 1106 9.33 44.46 5.41
N ILE A 1107 8.65 44.10 6.51
CA ILE A 1107 8.14 42.74 6.74
C ILE A 1107 6.95 42.34 5.88
N TYR A 1108 6.26 43.30 5.24
CA TYR A 1108 5.09 43.04 4.40
C TYR A 1108 5.42 42.97 2.90
N LYS A 1109 6.69 42.81 2.54
CA LYS A 1109 7.14 42.61 1.16
C LYS A 1109 7.81 41.27 0.96
N TRP A 1110 7.43 40.54 -0.07
CA TRP A 1110 8.06 39.25 -0.39
C TRP A 1110 8.38 39.14 -1.87
N LEU A 1111 9.24 38.19 -2.22
CA LEU A 1111 9.35 37.73 -3.60
C LEU A 1111 8.20 36.76 -3.87
N ASN A 1112 7.24 37.18 -4.69
CA ASN A 1112 6.22 36.28 -5.20
C ASN A 1112 6.80 35.53 -6.41
N ILE A 1113 7.02 34.23 -6.25
CA ILE A 1113 7.52 33.34 -7.31
C ILE A 1113 6.30 32.71 -7.99
N GLY A 1114 5.69 33.45 -8.91
CA GLY A 1114 4.57 33.02 -9.72
C GLY A 1114 4.96 32.77 -11.18
N SER A 1115 4.01 32.98 -12.12
CA SER A 1115 4.34 32.99 -13.56
C SER A 1115 5.39 34.06 -13.87
N ASP A 1116 5.25 35.19 -13.18
CA ASP A 1116 6.26 36.23 -13.08
C ASP A 1116 6.89 36.17 -11.70
N VAL A 1117 8.16 36.55 -11.63
CA VAL A 1117 8.89 36.64 -10.38
C VAL A 1117 8.94 38.10 -9.99
N ILE A 1118 8.10 38.48 -9.02
CA ILE A 1118 7.84 39.88 -8.69
C ILE A 1118 8.15 40.09 -7.21
N PHE A 1119 9.04 41.03 -6.93
CA PHE A 1119 9.26 41.52 -5.58
C PHE A 1119 8.35 42.71 -5.30
N GLY A 1120 7.61 42.68 -4.19
CA GLY A 1120 6.68 43.76 -3.87
C GLY A 1120 5.86 43.50 -2.60
N ASP A 1121 4.87 44.35 -2.38
CA ASP A 1121 3.95 44.24 -1.24
C ASP A 1121 3.13 42.94 -1.30
N MET A 1122 2.92 42.34 -0.12
CA MET A 1122 1.98 41.25 0.06
C MET A 1122 0.56 41.70 -0.32
N PRO A 1123 -0.32 40.81 -0.79
CA PRO A 1123 -1.71 41.16 -1.04
C PRO A 1123 -2.40 41.73 0.22
N THR A 1124 -3.25 42.76 0.07
CA THR A 1124 -3.91 43.44 1.21
C THR A 1124 -4.66 42.49 2.13
N GLY A 1125 -5.34 41.47 1.58
CA GLY A 1125 -6.03 40.45 2.39
C GLY A 1125 -5.09 39.61 3.25
N VAL A 1126 -3.86 39.34 2.77
CA VAL A 1126 -2.82 38.62 3.51
C VAL A 1126 -2.28 39.50 4.64
N MET A 1127 -1.99 40.78 4.35
CA MET A 1127 -1.54 41.74 5.36
C MET A 1127 -2.56 41.89 6.51
N ASN A 1128 -3.85 42.01 6.17
CA ASN A 1128 -4.93 42.11 7.16
C ASN A 1128 -5.00 40.85 8.05
N LYS A 1129 -4.85 39.66 7.47
CA LYS A 1129 -4.79 38.41 8.23
C LYS A 1129 -3.59 38.42 9.17
N PHE A 1130 -2.39 38.79 8.71
CA PHE A 1130 -1.22 38.90 9.59
C PHE A 1130 -1.45 39.86 10.75
N GLN A 1131 -2.09 41.02 10.52
CA GLN A 1131 -2.42 41.94 11.61
C GLN A 1131 -3.33 41.30 12.66
N VAL A 1132 -4.38 40.60 12.23
CA VAL A 1132 -5.30 39.87 13.14
C VAL A 1132 -4.56 38.80 13.93
N TRP A 1133 -3.74 37.98 13.27
CA TRP A 1133 -2.97 36.94 13.93
C TRP A 1133 -1.92 37.51 14.90
N ASN A 1134 -1.25 38.61 14.54
CA ASN A 1134 -0.30 39.29 15.42
C ASN A 1134 -0.98 39.81 16.69
N ASN A 1135 -2.20 40.34 16.57
CA ASN A 1135 -2.98 40.87 17.69
C ASN A 1135 -3.32 39.79 18.74
N LEU A 1136 -3.35 38.51 18.36
CA LEU A 1136 -3.53 37.41 19.31
C LEU A 1136 -2.44 37.40 20.39
N TYR A 1137 -1.21 37.75 19.99
CA TYR A 1137 -0.02 37.74 20.85
C TYR A 1137 0.29 39.14 21.42
N GLY A 1138 -0.04 40.20 20.68
CA GLY A 1138 0.24 41.58 21.07
C GLY A 1138 1.73 41.82 21.27
N GLU A 1139 2.13 42.33 22.44
CA GLU A 1139 3.54 42.56 22.78
C GLU A 1139 4.36 41.26 22.79
N ASN A 1140 3.73 40.10 23.01
CA ASN A 1140 4.38 38.78 23.05
C ASN A 1140 4.53 38.14 21.65
N LEU A 1141 4.43 38.91 20.55
CA LEU A 1141 4.47 38.35 19.20
C LEU A 1141 5.72 37.48 18.94
N ILE A 1142 6.84 37.84 19.54
CA ILE A 1142 8.13 37.17 19.40
C ILE A 1142 8.67 36.66 20.75
N GLU A 1143 7.80 36.59 21.76
CA GLU A 1143 8.08 36.09 23.13
C GLU A 1143 7.33 34.79 23.45
#